data_AF-A0AAN9R0Z7-F1
#
_entry.id   AF-A0AAN9R0Z7-F1
#
_cell.length_a   1.000
_cell.length_b   1.000
_cell.length_c   1.000
_cell.angle_alpha   90.00
_cell.angle_beta   90.00
_cell.angle_gamma   90.00
#
_symmetry.space_group_name_H-M   'P 1'
#
loop_
_entity.id
_entity.type
_entity.pdbx_description
1 polymer ?
#
loop_
_entity_poly.entity_id
_entity_poly.type
_entity_poly.pdbx_seq_one_letter_code
_entity_poly.pdbx_strand_id
1 'polypeptide(L)'
;MASEGMVLKGKETSTLILTSGASGRISALFSLRALRSLLGFLNAVVLVLLFPLRKGTVLSRFSFKSAVGSTSTARRALAIRRVLEERDSEEDGSSLRDYRLFPTARGDSIFTHSWIPKNTNTIRGVVLLMHGLNEHCGRYTRFAKQLNANGFKVYGMDWVGHGGSDGLHGYVDSLDDAVSDMKAFLEKVLAENPGLPCFCFGHSTGAAITLKALLDPKIEARIAGAVMTSPAVGVEPSHPILLVLAPILSVLLPTYQCRSAYKKGLPVSRDPEALIAKYSDPLVCTGSLRVRTGYEILRITSYLQQNLRKLRVPFFVLHGTADSITDPVASQRLYEEASSTDKTIKLYDGFLHDLLFEPERDDITQDIIQWLNSRSNTAILSLLVILESQQEPLSLSAKQIILLIFQFVGFSFHSMAFPAKKFINDPNDVVTEYIEGLVHTYPALNYLDGFPQVKVVLRADVSCTTYDKVAIISGGGSGHEPAQAGYVGEGMLTAAICGDIFTSPPVDSILAGIRAVTGPMGCLLIVTNYTGDRLNFGLAAEQAKSEGYKVETVIVGDDCALPPPRGVAGRRGLAGTILVHKVAGAAAAAGLSLVDVAAEAKRASEMVGTMGVALSICALPGQVPSDRLGPGKMELGLGLHGEPGAVVADLQPVDVVVSHVLKQILSPETNYVPITRGCRVVLLVNGLGGTPLMELMIAAGKAVPKLQLEHGLAVDRVYTGSFITSIDMAGFSISIMKADASILQRLDAATKAPYWPVAADGNRPPAKIPVPVPPSLSAKSDKPRSQPVPPNEHGQVLHECIKAAANEIINLKDSLNEWDSKVGDGDCGSTMYRGAKAVLENIKDYPLYDAAETVNEIGSSLGRAMGGTSGIIYTIFCKAAYTQLKAISHSGVTPKQWAEALAVSIAAVGKYGGAGAGYRTLLDALIPALSVLQERLNSGDDPSIAFLLSSEAALAGAESTKNMQAQAGRSTYVSGEILSSVPDPGAMAAASWYRAAALVVKQKSKS
;
A
#
# COMPACT_ATOMS: atom_id res chain seq x y z
N MET A 1 21.97 74.28 36.09
CA MET A 1 20.67 74.96 36.05
C MET A 1 19.64 73.85 35.88
N ALA A 2 19.10 73.29 36.96
CA ALA A 2 17.92 73.78 37.70
C ALA A 2 16.72 73.88 36.73
N SER A 3 15.64 73.11 36.87
CA SER A 3 14.86 72.92 38.10
C SER A 3 14.18 71.54 38.23
N GLU A 4 14.23 71.03 39.46
CA GLU A 4 13.41 69.97 40.05
C GLU A 4 11.95 70.37 40.24
N GLY A 5 11.06 69.40 40.52
CA GLY A 5 9.67 69.69 40.89
C GLY A 5 8.75 68.51 41.25
N MET A 6 9.16 67.69 42.22
CA MET A 6 8.33 67.04 43.26
C MET A 6 7.12 66.11 42.96
N VAL A 7 7.22 64.94 43.59
CA VAL A 7 6.25 63.87 43.89
C VAL A 7 5.05 64.36 44.72
N LEU A 8 3.84 63.86 44.42
CA LEU A 8 2.80 63.56 45.42
C LEU A 8 1.98 62.30 45.06
N LYS A 9 1.92 61.36 46.02
CA LYS A 9 1.10 60.14 46.07
C LYS A 9 -0.41 60.46 46.09
N GLY A 10 -1.21 59.65 45.39
CA GLY A 10 -2.67 59.65 45.51
C GLY A 10 -3.31 58.32 45.05
N LYS A 11 -3.64 57.49 46.04
CA LYS A 11 -4.71 56.47 46.13
C LYS A 11 -5.26 55.76 44.88
N GLU A 12 -5.21 54.43 44.98
CA GLU A 12 -6.17 53.43 44.50
C GLU A 12 -7.47 53.96 43.87
N THR A 13 -7.63 53.69 42.58
CA THR A 13 -8.92 53.34 41.99
C THR A 13 -8.72 52.13 41.07
N SER A 14 -9.11 50.97 41.59
CA SER A 14 -9.25 49.73 40.85
C SER A 14 -10.21 49.92 39.69
N THR A 15 -9.67 50.25 38.51
CA THR A 15 -10.45 50.30 37.28
C THR A 15 -10.29 48.95 36.61
N LEU A 16 -11.28 48.08 36.82
CA LEU A 16 -11.43 46.80 36.15
C LEU A 16 -11.49 47.07 34.63
N ILE A 17 -10.41 46.83 33.91
CA ILE A 17 -10.42 46.81 32.44
C ILE A 17 -10.93 45.43 32.03
N LEU A 18 -12.22 45.36 31.72
CA LEU A 18 -12.92 44.16 31.24
C LEU A 18 -12.56 43.89 29.77
N THR A 19 -12.04 42.69 29.50
CA THR A 19 -11.71 42.17 28.16
C THR A 19 -13.00 41.92 27.35
N SER A 20 -13.12 42.51 26.15
CA SER A 20 -14.42 42.72 25.47
C SER A 20 -14.66 41.96 24.15
N GLY A 21 -13.78 41.08 23.69
CA GLY A 21 -13.90 40.42 22.37
C GLY A 21 -14.76 39.14 22.36
N ALA A 22 -14.48 38.14 23.21
CA ALA A 22 -15.38 36.99 23.41
C ALA A 22 -16.67 37.43 24.14
N SER A 23 -16.52 38.34 25.09
CA SER A 23 -17.62 39.02 25.78
C SER A 23 -18.54 39.78 24.83
N GLY A 24 -18.10 40.31 23.69
CA GLY A 24 -18.97 41.00 22.71
C GLY A 24 -19.99 40.09 22.01
N ARG A 25 -19.59 38.84 21.69
CA ARG A 25 -20.49 37.84 21.07
C ARG A 25 -21.35 37.13 22.12
N ILE A 26 -20.80 36.87 23.30
CA ILE A 26 -21.53 36.31 24.45
C ILE A 26 -22.52 37.35 25.03
N SER A 27 -22.16 38.64 25.11
CA SER A 27 -23.03 39.72 25.59
C SER A 27 -24.21 40.01 24.66
N ALA A 28 -24.02 39.92 23.34
CA ALA A 28 -25.13 40.01 22.39
C ALA A 28 -26.11 38.82 22.54
N LEU A 29 -25.58 37.66 22.95
CA LEU A 29 -26.36 36.47 23.27
C LEU A 29 -27.30 36.66 24.46
N PHE A 30 -26.94 37.57 25.37
CA PHE A 30 -27.65 37.74 26.63
C PHE A 30 -27.80 39.21 27.05
N SER A 31 -28.05 40.09 26.08
CA SER A 31 -28.41 41.50 26.35
C SER A 31 -29.78 41.58 27.02
N LEU A 32 -30.04 42.64 27.82
CA LEU A 32 -31.35 42.91 28.43
C LEU A 32 -32.52 42.92 27.41
N ARG A 33 -32.24 43.26 26.14
CA ARG A 33 -33.20 43.19 25.03
C ARG A 33 -33.50 41.75 24.60
N ALA A 34 -32.48 40.92 24.44
CA ALA A 34 -32.64 39.49 24.13
C ALA A 34 -33.33 38.75 25.28
N LEU A 35 -33.02 39.10 26.54
CA LEU A 35 -33.63 38.54 27.73
C LEU A 35 -35.14 38.82 27.82
N ARG A 36 -35.59 40.03 27.43
CA ARG A 36 -37.03 40.36 27.37
C ARG A 36 -37.78 39.55 26.29
N SER A 37 -37.17 39.37 25.12
CA SER A 37 -37.76 38.55 24.05
C SER A 37 -37.84 37.07 24.44
N LEU A 38 -36.87 36.60 25.22
CA LEU A 38 -36.77 35.22 25.71
C LEU A 38 -37.73 34.93 26.86
N LEU A 39 -37.87 35.86 27.81
CA LEU A 39 -38.85 35.81 28.90
C LEU A 39 -40.29 35.83 28.36
N GLY A 40 -40.56 36.60 27.30
CA GLY A 40 -41.84 36.58 26.60
C GLY A 40 -42.17 35.21 25.99
N PHE A 41 -41.17 34.54 25.40
CA PHE A 41 -41.31 33.19 24.83
C PHE A 41 -41.46 32.12 25.92
N LEU A 42 -40.71 32.19 27.01
CA LEU A 42 -40.83 31.30 28.17
C LEU A 42 -42.20 31.44 28.86
N ASN A 43 -42.73 32.66 29.00
CA ASN A 43 -44.10 32.86 29.50
C ASN A 43 -45.16 32.24 28.57
N ALA A 44 -44.96 32.29 27.26
CA ALA A 44 -45.85 31.62 26.30
C ALA A 44 -45.78 30.09 26.41
N VAL A 45 -44.59 29.52 26.62
CA VAL A 45 -44.40 28.07 26.79
C VAL A 45 -44.98 27.56 28.13
N VAL A 46 -44.84 28.35 29.22
CA VAL A 46 -45.45 28.02 30.52
C VAL A 46 -46.98 28.11 30.47
N LEU A 47 -47.55 29.06 29.72
CA LEU A 47 -49.00 29.15 29.47
C LEU A 47 -49.55 27.96 28.66
N VAL A 48 -48.76 27.41 27.74
CA VAL A 48 -49.13 26.22 26.94
C VAL A 48 -49.03 24.93 27.77
N LEU A 49 -48.13 24.86 28.75
CA LEU A 49 -47.96 23.70 29.64
C LEU A 49 -49.00 23.60 30.76
N LEU A 50 -49.85 24.62 30.97
CA LEU A 50 -50.89 24.66 32.01
C LEU A 50 -52.28 24.19 31.53
N PHE A 51 -52.43 23.75 30.27
CA PHE A 51 -53.67 23.12 29.77
C PHE A 51 -53.67 21.59 30.02
N PRO A 52 -54.71 21.01 30.64
CA PRO A 52 -54.73 19.57 30.91
C PRO A 52 -55.20 18.79 29.67
N LEU A 53 -54.27 18.23 28.90
CA LEU A 53 -54.59 17.31 27.81
C LEU A 53 -54.59 15.84 28.28
N ARG A 54 -55.73 15.18 28.02
CA ARG A 54 -56.04 13.78 28.29
C ARG A 54 -55.15 12.80 27.52
N LYS A 55 -54.84 11.69 28.21
CA LYS A 55 -54.40 10.34 27.74
C LYS A 55 -53.87 10.19 26.31
N GLY A 56 -52.61 9.75 26.23
CA GLY A 56 -52.18 8.64 25.36
C GLY A 56 -51.45 9.01 24.08
N THR A 57 -50.14 9.23 24.15
CA THR A 57 -49.14 8.73 23.17
C THR A 57 -47.73 9.01 23.69
N VAL A 58 -46.87 7.99 23.65
CA VAL A 58 -45.43 8.13 23.90
C VAL A 58 -44.83 8.92 22.74
N LEU A 59 -44.35 10.13 23.01
CA LEU A 59 -43.63 10.96 22.04
C LEU A 59 -42.27 10.31 21.75
N SER A 60 -42.18 9.63 20.62
CA SER A 60 -40.94 9.28 19.96
C SER A 60 -40.10 10.53 19.71
N ARG A 61 -38.81 10.49 20.07
CA ARG A 61 -37.81 11.52 19.71
C ARG A 61 -37.88 11.80 18.21
N PHE A 62 -38.39 12.98 17.84
CA PHE A 62 -38.32 13.47 16.47
C PHE A 62 -36.86 13.59 16.03
N SER A 63 -36.47 12.76 15.07
CA SER A 63 -35.17 12.79 14.42
C SER A 63 -35.12 13.95 13.44
N PHE A 64 -34.48 15.06 13.84
CA PHE A 64 -34.07 16.13 12.92
C PHE A 64 -32.78 15.70 12.19
N LYS A 65 -32.86 14.72 11.29
CA LYS A 65 -31.70 14.25 10.49
C LYS A 65 -31.66 14.74 9.05
N SER A 66 -32.71 15.39 8.50
CA SER A 66 -32.74 15.62 7.04
C SER A 66 -32.06 16.89 6.51
N ALA A 67 -31.83 17.93 7.33
CA ALA A 67 -31.22 19.20 6.85
C ALA A 67 -29.73 19.38 7.22
N VAL A 68 -29.24 18.74 8.28
CA VAL A 68 -27.86 18.91 8.77
C VAL A 68 -26.85 18.18 7.87
N GLY A 69 -27.23 17.01 7.32
CA GLY A 69 -26.36 16.17 6.51
C GLY A 69 -25.93 16.77 5.16
N SER A 70 -26.73 17.68 4.55
CA SER A 70 -26.34 18.29 3.27
C SER A 70 -25.25 19.35 3.42
N THR A 71 -25.19 20.03 4.57
CA THR A 71 -24.21 21.11 4.82
C THR A 71 -22.85 20.60 5.28
N SER A 72 -22.77 19.51 6.06
CA SER A 72 -21.49 18.89 6.41
C SER A 72 -20.83 18.23 5.19
N THR A 73 -21.62 17.60 4.32
CA THR A 73 -21.14 17.00 3.07
C THR A 73 -20.53 18.04 2.13
N ALA A 74 -21.16 19.21 1.98
CA ALA A 74 -20.62 20.29 1.14
C ALA A 74 -19.30 20.86 1.70
N ARG A 75 -19.22 21.09 3.02
CA ARG A 75 -17.96 21.52 3.67
C ARG A 75 -16.86 20.48 3.50
N ARG A 76 -17.18 19.20 3.68
CA ARG A 76 -16.23 18.09 3.49
C ARG A 76 -15.73 18.04 2.05
N ALA A 77 -16.61 18.11 1.07
CA ALA A 77 -16.23 18.11 -0.34
C ALA A 77 -15.28 19.28 -0.67
N LEU A 78 -15.55 20.47 -0.12
CA LEU A 78 -14.66 21.63 -0.28
C LEU A 78 -13.30 21.43 0.39
N ALA A 79 -13.27 20.87 1.61
CA ALA A 79 -12.03 20.57 2.32
C ALA A 79 -11.16 19.54 1.57
N ILE A 80 -11.78 18.47 1.05
CA ILE A 80 -11.12 17.45 0.22
C ILE A 80 -10.56 18.08 -1.04
N ARG A 81 -11.38 18.84 -1.76
CA ARG A 81 -11.00 19.49 -3.02
C ARG A 81 -9.76 20.36 -2.85
N ARG A 82 -9.68 21.17 -1.79
CA ARG A 82 -8.50 22.02 -1.52
C ARG A 82 -7.22 21.22 -1.25
N VAL A 83 -7.33 20.05 -0.62
CA VAL A 83 -6.16 19.18 -0.41
C VAL A 83 -5.67 18.59 -1.73
N LEU A 84 -6.60 18.21 -2.62
CA LEU A 84 -6.27 17.67 -3.94
C LEU A 84 -5.73 18.75 -4.90
N GLU A 85 -6.37 19.92 -4.98
CA GLU A 85 -5.92 21.02 -5.86
C GLU A 85 -4.52 21.52 -5.50
N GLU A 86 -4.20 21.64 -4.21
CA GLU A 86 -2.85 22.03 -3.79
C GLU A 86 -1.81 20.91 -3.98
N ARG A 87 -2.22 19.63 -4.00
CA ARG A 87 -1.32 18.51 -4.30
C ARG A 87 -0.85 18.52 -5.76
N ASP A 88 -1.71 18.95 -6.66
CA ASP A 88 -1.44 19.04 -8.10
C ASP A 88 -0.68 20.32 -8.49
N SER A 89 -0.69 21.36 -7.64
CA SER A 89 -0.06 22.65 -7.89
C SER A 89 1.34 22.83 -7.27
N GLU A 90 1.92 21.81 -6.62
CA GLU A 90 3.17 21.98 -5.88
C GLU A 90 4.42 22.06 -6.78
N GLU A 91 4.82 23.29 -7.11
CA GLU A 91 6.17 23.62 -7.61
C GLU A 91 7.27 23.47 -6.53
N ASP A 92 6.93 23.53 -5.23
CA ASP A 92 7.90 23.72 -4.13
C ASP A 92 8.36 22.44 -3.41
N GLY A 93 8.09 21.25 -3.96
CA GLY A 93 8.90 20.03 -3.74
C GLY A 93 9.24 19.52 -2.32
N SER A 94 8.75 20.10 -1.22
CA SER A 94 9.33 19.94 0.13
C SER A 94 8.42 19.23 1.16
N SER A 95 7.11 19.24 0.98
CA SER A 95 6.11 18.64 1.90
C SER A 95 5.12 17.77 1.11
N LEU A 96 4.68 16.65 1.68
CA LEU A 96 3.57 15.82 1.19
C LEU A 96 2.35 16.11 2.06
N ARG A 97 1.27 16.57 1.42
CA ARG A 97 -0.01 16.85 2.08
C ARG A 97 -1.03 15.76 1.77
N ASP A 98 -1.72 15.27 2.79
CA ASP A 98 -2.81 14.30 2.65
C ASP A 98 -3.94 14.57 3.65
N TYR A 99 -5.11 13.97 3.45
CA TYR A 99 -6.24 14.06 4.38
C TYR A 99 -6.81 12.68 4.73
N ARG A 100 -7.45 12.56 5.89
CA ARG A 100 -8.21 11.36 6.27
C ARG A 100 -9.49 11.73 7.02
N LEU A 101 -10.50 10.87 6.90
CA LEU A 101 -11.68 10.91 7.77
C LEU A 101 -11.43 9.97 8.95
N PHE A 102 -11.34 10.55 10.15
CA PHE A 102 -11.16 9.83 11.40
C PHE A 102 -12.53 9.56 12.05
N PRO A 103 -12.96 8.29 12.15
CA PRO A 103 -14.22 7.95 12.79
C PRO A 103 -14.10 8.06 14.31
N THR A 104 -15.06 8.72 14.95
CA THR A 104 -15.15 8.77 16.42
C THR A 104 -15.95 7.59 16.95
N ALA A 105 -15.79 7.27 18.25
CA ALA A 105 -16.60 6.25 18.92
C ALA A 105 -18.13 6.57 18.91
N ARG A 106 -18.50 7.82 18.61
CA ARG A 106 -19.89 8.28 18.50
C ARG A 106 -20.45 8.15 17.08
N GLY A 107 -19.63 7.74 16.11
CA GLY A 107 -20.01 7.59 14.70
C GLY A 107 -19.91 8.88 13.87
N ASP A 108 -19.29 9.95 14.40
CA ASP A 108 -18.97 11.15 13.63
C ASP A 108 -17.70 10.93 12.80
N SER A 109 -17.62 11.52 11.60
CA SER A 109 -16.38 11.58 10.83
C SER A 109 -15.69 12.92 11.00
N ILE A 110 -14.48 12.89 11.58
CA ILE A 110 -13.63 14.05 11.80
C ILE A 110 -12.63 14.18 10.65
N PHE A 111 -12.53 15.38 10.08
CA PHE A 111 -11.57 15.66 9.02
C PHE A 111 -10.18 15.91 9.60
N THR A 112 -9.17 15.25 9.05
CA THR A 112 -7.78 15.36 9.50
C THR A 112 -6.87 15.62 8.32
N HIS A 113 -5.78 16.36 8.57
CA HIS A 113 -4.73 16.64 7.62
C HIS A 113 -3.40 16.04 8.10
N SER A 114 -2.55 15.67 7.16
CA SER A 114 -1.14 15.37 7.44
C SER A 114 -0.25 16.16 6.50
N TRP A 115 0.86 16.67 7.03
CA TRP A 115 1.94 17.31 6.29
C TRP A 115 3.24 16.61 6.67
N ILE A 116 3.86 15.94 5.70
CA ILE A 116 5.04 15.08 5.91
C ILE A 116 6.21 15.63 5.09
N PRO A 117 7.42 15.83 5.68
CA PRO A 117 8.58 16.26 4.91
C PRO A 117 8.95 15.26 3.81
N LYS A 118 9.22 15.72 2.57
CA LYS A 118 9.65 14.86 1.45
C LYS A 118 11.07 14.29 1.66
N ASN A 119 11.95 15.04 2.32
CA ASN A 119 13.28 14.56 2.72
C ASN A 119 13.19 13.91 4.11
N THR A 120 13.19 12.57 4.14
CA THR A 120 12.98 11.78 5.37
C THR A 120 14.25 11.56 6.19
N ASN A 121 15.42 12.03 5.73
CA ASN A 121 16.71 11.80 6.39
C ASN A 121 16.91 12.60 7.69
N THR A 122 15.96 13.45 8.09
CA THR A 122 16.10 14.39 9.22
C THR A 122 14.83 14.53 10.07
N ILE A 123 13.97 13.51 10.15
CA ILE A 123 12.75 13.60 10.98
C ILE A 123 13.09 13.63 12.47
N ARG A 124 12.73 14.72 13.15
CA ARG A 124 13.05 15.02 14.56
C ARG A 124 11.90 14.73 15.52
N GLY A 125 10.67 14.72 15.03
CA GLY A 125 9.49 14.55 15.88
C GLY A 125 8.18 14.72 15.13
N VAL A 126 7.08 14.64 15.87
CA VAL A 126 5.72 14.84 15.34
C VAL A 126 5.01 15.95 16.11
N VAL A 127 4.16 16.71 15.43
CA VAL A 127 3.35 17.79 16.02
C VAL A 127 1.88 17.55 15.70
N LEU A 128 1.04 17.41 16.73
CA LEU A 128 -0.41 17.33 16.62
C LEU A 128 -1.02 18.73 16.77
N LEU A 129 -1.72 19.22 15.75
CA LEU A 129 -2.24 20.58 15.63
C LEU A 129 -3.76 20.64 15.83
N MET A 130 -4.21 21.44 16.80
CA MET A 130 -5.61 21.75 17.09
C MET A 130 -5.94 23.22 16.86
N HIS A 131 -6.89 23.48 15.95
CA HIS A 131 -7.30 24.84 15.56
C HIS A 131 -8.28 25.50 16.54
N GLY A 132 -8.45 26.83 16.42
CA GLY A 132 -9.37 27.63 17.24
C GLY A 132 -10.85 27.53 16.86
N LEU A 133 -11.71 28.16 17.66
CA LEU A 133 -13.15 28.19 17.42
C LEU A 133 -13.50 28.83 16.08
N ASN A 134 -14.48 28.23 15.37
CA ASN A 134 -14.96 28.66 14.05
C ASN A 134 -13.94 28.53 12.91
N GLU A 135 -12.78 27.91 13.11
CA GLU A 135 -11.76 27.70 12.08
C GLU A 135 -11.71 26.24 11.61
N HIS A 136 -10.63 25.88 10.91
CA HIS A 136 -10.29 24.52 10.51
C HIS A 136 -8.76 24.37 10.41
N CYS A 137 -8.24 23.15 10.57
CA CYS A 137 -6.80 22.90 10.63
C CYS A 137 -6.08 23.19 9.29
N GLY A 138 -6.78 23.14 8.16
CA GLY A 138 -6.23 23.51 6.84
C GLY A 138 -5.66 24.94 6.75
N ARG A 139 -6.12 25.89 7.58
CA ARG A 139 -5.58 27.27 7.64
C ARG A 139 -4.10 27.32 8.04
N TYR A 140 -3.61 26.29 8.73
CA TYR A 140 -2.25 26.23 9.26
C TYR A 140 -1.24 25.58 8.30
N THR A 141 -1.61 25.42 7.02
CA THR A 141 -0.75 24.76 6.01
C THR A 141 0.63 25.41 5.89
N ARG A 142 0.73 26.75 5.92
CA ARG A 142 2.02 27.46 5.89
C ARG A 142 2.90 27.08 7.10
N PHE A 143 2.34 27.16 8.29
CA PHE A 143 3.02 26.80 9.54
C PHE A 143 3.46 25.33 9.54
N ALA A 144 2.58 24.42 9.09
CA ALA A 144 2.90 23.00 8.97
C ALA A 144 4.06 22.73 7.99
N LYS A 145 4.11 23.46 6.87
CA LYS A 145 5.25 23.40 5.91
C LYS A 145 6.55 23.93 6.52
N GLN A 146 6.51 25.00 7.31
CA GLN A 146 7.69 25.51 8.02
C GLN A 146 8.21 24.53 9.08
N LEU A 147 7.30 23.83 9.78
CA LEU A 147 7.66 22.72 10.66
C LEU A 147 8.25 21.53 9.89
N ASN A 148 7.69 21.20 8.72
CA ASN A 148 8.23 20.15 7.86
C ASN A 148 9.66 20.45 7.40
N ALA A 149 9.93 21.68 6.99
CA ALA A 149 11.28 22.14 6.62
C ALA A 149 12.29 21.99 7.78
N ASN A 150 11.80 21.91 9.02
CA ASN A 150 12.60 21.70 10.23
C ASN A 150 12.53 20.25 10.76
N GLY A 151 12.06 19.30 9.96
CA GLY A 151 12.09 17.88 10.28
C GLY A 151 10.94 17.40 11.17
N PHE A 152 9.86 18.17 11.34
CA PHE A 152 8.68 17.72 12.09
C PHE A 152 7.59 17.24 11.14
N LYS A 153 7.03 16.06 11.39
CA LYS A 153 5.75 15.68 10.77
C LYS A 153 4.60 16.40 11.48
N VAL A 154 3.61 16.88 10.75
CA VAL A 154 2.48 17.62 11.35
C VAL A 154 1.18 16.93 11.02
N TYR A 155 0.34 16.71 12.03
CA TYR A 155 -1.00 16.14 11.89
C TYR A 155 -2.00 17.15 12.43
N GLY A 156 -2.91 17.62 11.58
CA GLY A 156 -3.97 18.55 11.97
C GLY A 156 -5.31 17.83 12.09
N MET A 157 -6.11 18.21 13.07
CA MET A 157 -7.45 17.66 13.27
C MET A 157 -8.47 18.78 13.37
N ASP A 158 -9.54 18.69 12.57
CA ASP A 158 -10.77 19.44 12.81
C ASP A 158 -11.52 18.83 13.99
N TRP A 159 -12.52 19.51 14.53
CA TRP A 159 -13.42 18.89 15.51
C TRP A 159 -14.87 19.09 15.10
N VAL A 160 -15.79 18.37 15.76
CA VAL A 160 -17.20 18.33 15.36
C VAL A 160 -17.76 19.75 15.15
N GLY A 161 -18.50 19.90 14.06
CA GLY A 161 -19.05 21.17 13.60
C GLY A 161 -18.06 22.10 12.90
N HIS A 162 -16.80 21.74 12.71
CA HIS A 162 -15.77 22.61 12.12
C HIS A 162 -15.14 22.00 10.87
N GLY A 163 -14.60 22.86 10.00
CA GLY A 163 -13.90 22.47 8.78
C GLY A 163 -14.62 21.42 7.93
N GLY A 164 -13.97 20.29 7.65
CA GLY A 164 -14.55 19.16 6.90
C GLY A 164 -15.30 18.12 7.75
N SER A 165 -15.37 18.34 9.07
CA SER A 165 -15.95 17.39 10.03
C SER A 165 -17.48 17.43 10.06
N ASP A 166 -18.06 16.29 10.46
CA ASP A 166 -19.51 16.17 10.71
C ASP A 166 -20.01 17.15 11.77
N GLY A 167 -21.33 17.34 11.77
CA GLY A 167 -22.03 18.22 12.72
C GLY A 167 -22.49 19.55 12.11
N LEU A 168 -23.28 20.28 12.89
CA LEU A 168 -23.79 21.59 12.51
C LEU A 168 -22.65 22.63 12.55
N HIS A 169 -22.47 23.41 11.49
CA HIS A 169 -21.29 24.28 11.31
C HIS A 169 -21.16 25.34 12.41
N GLY A 170 -20.16 25.24 13.29
CA GLY A 170 -19.95 26.07 14.48
C GLY A 170 -20.74 25.62 15.73
N TYR A 171 -21.17 24.36 15.78
CA TYR A 171 -21.88 23.76 16.91
C TYR A 171 -21.12 22.55 17.46
N VAL A 172 -21.03 22.46 18.78
CA VAL A 172 -20.56 21.28 19.49
C VAL A 172 -21.50 20.99 20.65
N ASP A 173 -21.81 19.71 20.85
CA ASP A 173 -22.66 19.30 21.97
C ASP A 173 -21.84 19.23 23.27
N SER A 174 -20.60 18.76 23.23
CA SER A 174 -19.69 18.72 24.37
C SER A 174 -18.24 18.93 23.94
N LEU A 175 -17.50 19.85 24.59
CA LEU A 175 -16.06 19.97 24.30
C LEU A 175 -15.25 18.79 24.87
N ASP A 176 -15.83 18.00 25.77
CA ASP A 176 -15.19 16.76 26.26
C ASP A 176 -15.17 15.66 25.19
N ASP A 177 -16.10 15.73 24.23
CA ASP A 177 -16.06 14.87 23.04
C ASP A 177 -14.88 15.24 22.16
N ALA A 178 -14.65 16.54 21.91
CA ALA A 178 -13.49 17.00 21.16
C ALA A 178 -12.16 16.64 21.85
N VAL A 179 -12.10 16.68 23.20
CA VAL A 179 -10.96 16.19 23.98
C VAL A 179 -10.77 14.69 23.79
N SER A 180 -11.84 13.90 23.85
CA SER A 180 -11.78 12.44 23.69
C SER A 180 -11.34 12.04 22.28
N ASP A 181 -11.84 12.75 21.27
CA ASP A 181 -11.49 12.53 19.87
C ASP A 181 -10.01 12.90 19.62
N MET A 182 -9.54 14.03 20.18
CA MET A 182 -8.12 14.41 20.12
C MET A 182 -7.22 13.33 20.73
N LYS A 183 -7.60 12.77 21.89
CA LYS A 183 -6.82 11.69 22.53
C LYS A 183 -6.78 10.43 21.67
N ALA A 184 -7.91 10.02 21.11
CA ALA A 184 -7.99 8.86 20.23
C ALA A 184 -7.16 9.06 18.95
N PHE A 185 -7.22 10.25 18.37
CA PHE A 185 -6.43 10.59 17.20
C PHE A 185 -4.93 10.71 17.52
N LEU A 186 -4.57 11.25 18.69
CA LEU A 186 -3.18 11.28 19.17
C LEU A 186 -2.60 9.87 19.31
N GLU A 187 -3.31 8.92 19.91
CA GLU A 187 -2.85 7.53 19.99
C GLU A 187 -2.64 6.92 18.60
N LYS A 188 -3.51 7.23 17.63
CA LYS A 188 -3.32 6.84 16.23
C LYS A 188 -2.06 7.46 15.62
N VAL A 189 -1.85 8.76 15.81
CA VAL A 189 -0.64 9.46 15.33
C VAL A 189 0.62 8.88 15.96
N LEU A 190 0.61 8.57 17.26
CA LEU A 190 1.73 7.93 17.95
C LEU A 190 1.99 6.52 17.42
N ALA A 191 0.95 5.72 17.17
CA ALA A 191 1.08 4.39 16.60
C ALA A 191 1.68 4.41 15.18
N GLU A 192 1.34 5.43 14.38
CA GLU A 192 1.91 5.66 13.03
C GLU A 192 3.34 6.20 13.06
N ASN A 193 3.83 6.67 14.20
CA ASN A 193 5.14 7.32 14.33
C ASN A 193 5.91 6.82 15.57
N PRO A 194 6.21 5.50 15.66
CA PRO A 194 6.84 4.92 16.83
C PRO A 194 8.26 5.48 17.05
N GLY A 195 8.61 5.75 18.30
CA GLY A 195 9.95 6.20 18.71
C GLY A 195 10.26 7.68 18.45
N LEU A 196 9.37 8.44 17.81
CA LEU A 196 9.54 9.89 17.63
C LEU A 196 8.97 10.66 18.83
N PRO A 197 9.64 11.73 19.31
CA PRO A 197 9.05 12.62 20.30
C PRO A 197 7.82 13.32 19.71
N CYS A 198 6.73 13.34 20.48
CA CYS A 198 5.45 13.91 20.07
C CYS A 198 5.16 15.21 20.81
N PHE A 199 4.83 16.25 20.06
CA PHE A 199 4.45 17.55 20.59
C PHE A 199 3.01 17.87 20.23
N CYS A 200 2.32 18.65 21.06
CA CYS A 200 1.00 19.19 20.75
C CYS A 200 1.09 20.68 20.45
N PHE A 201 0.29 21.16 19.50
CA PHE A 201 0.08 22.57 19.23
C PHE A 201 -1.42 22.86 19.34
N GLY A 202 -1.77 23.91 20.07
CA GLY A 202 -3.16 24.37 20.17
C GLY A 202 -3.28 25.88 20.05
N HIS A 203 -4.28 26.34 19.28
CA HIS A 203 -4.64 27.75 19.20
C HIS A 203 -6.00 28.00 19.86
N SER A 204 -6.14 29.05 20.67
CA SER A 204 -7.44 29.50 21.21
C SER A 204 -8.22 28.37 21.91
N THR A 205 -9.46 28.07 21.50
CA THR A 205 -10.23 26.93 22.03
C THR A 205 -9.55 25.58 21.76
N GLY A 206 -8.81 25.42 20.67
CA GLY A 206 -7.97 24.24 20.41
C GLY A 206 -6.86 24.07 21.45
N ALA A 207 -6.34 25.17 21.99
CA ALA A 207 -5.41 25.14 23.12
C ALA A 207 -6.09 24.69 24.41
N ALA A 208 -7.34 25.09 24.66
CA ALA A 208 -8.11 24.62 25.82
C ALA A 208 -8.39 23.11 25.74
N ILE A 209 -8.76 22.61 24.55
CA ILE A 209 -8.93 21.17 24.29
C ILE A 209 -7.60 20.43 24.54
N THR A 210 -6.50 20.94 23.98
CA THR A 210 -5.15 20.39 24.17
C THR A 210 -4.76 20.33 25.65
N LEU A 211 -4.89 21.45 26.37
CA LEU A 211 -4.56 21.54 27.79
C LEU A 211 -5.39 20.54 28.62
N LYS A 212 -6.69 20.41 28.35
CA LYS A 212 -7.54 19.45 29.06
C LYS A 212 -7.14 18.01 28.76
N ALA A 213 -6.68 17.71 27.53
CA ALA A 213 -6.14 16.39 27.18
C ALA A 213 -4.84 16.08 27.93
N LEU A 214 -3.93 17.06 28.07
CA LEU A 214 -2.64 16.91 28.76
C LEU A 214 -2.76 16.72 30.28
N LEU A 215 -3.93 17.02 30.87
CA LEU A 215 -4.22 16.71 32.28
C LEU A 215 -4.52 15.22 32.52
N ASP A 216 -4.63 14.41 31.47
CA ASP A 216 -4.76 12.96 31.56
C ASP A 216 -3.36 12.32 31.69
N PRO A 217 -3.08 11.58 32.78
CA PRO A 217 -1.78 10.95 33.00
C PRO A 217 -1.33 10.03 31.86
N LYS A 218 -2.26 9.40 31.13
CA LYS A 218 -1.94 8.54 29.99
C LYS A 218 -1.37 9.34 28.83
N ILE A 219 -1.89 10.54 28.62
CA ILE A 219 -1.43 11.45 27.56
C ILE A 219 -0.16 12.17 27.98
N GLU A 220 -0.11 12.64 29.23
CA GLU A 220 1.08 13.26 29.83
C GLU A 220 2.34 12.42 29.61
N ALA A 221 2.26 11.10 29.86
CA ALA A 221 3.39 10.19 29.72
C ALA A 221 3.90 9.98 28.28
N ARG A 222 3.16 10.46 27.27
CA ARG A 222 3.42 10.19 25.84
C ARG A 222 3.78 11.44 25.05
N ILE A 223 3.73 12.62 25.67
CA ILE A 223 3.97 13.91 25.02
C ILE A 223 5.29 14.53 25.53
N ALA A 224 6.15 14.89 24.58
CA ALA A 224 7.43 15.56 24.83
C ALA A 224 7.28 17.06 25.15
N GLY A 225 6.18 17.68 24.72
CA GLY A 225 5.85 19.05 25.08
C GLY A 225 4.65 19.62 24.33
N ALA A 226 4.19 20.81 24.73
CA ALA A 226 3.05 21.47 24.10
C ALA A 226 3.28 22.97 23.84
N VAL A 227 2.80 23.46 22.70
CA VAL A 227 2.86 24.87 22.31
C VAL A 227 1.44 25.41 22.23
N MET A 228 1.16 26.53 22.90
CA MET A 228 -0.16 27.14 22.95
C MET A 228 -0.10 28.59 22.50
N THR A 229 -0.92 28.96 21.51
CA THR A 229 -1.07 30.35 21.07
C THR A 229 -2.43 30.90 21.49
N SER A 230 -2.43 32.04 22.18
CA SER A 230 -3.61 32.75 22.69
C SER A 230 -4.64 31.81 23.34
N PRO A 231 -4.25 31.00 24.35
CA PRO A 231 -5.10 29.91 24.83
C PRO A 231 -6.37 30.40 25.55
N ALA A 232 -7.49 29.75 25.26
CA ALA A 232 -8.77 30.04 25.91
C ALA A 232 -8.84 29.42 27.33
N VAL A 233 -8.05 29.95 28.27
CA VAL A 233 -7.96 29.48 29.67
C VAL A 233 -8.62 30.41 30.68
N GLY A 234 -9.08 31.59 30.26
CA GLY A 234 -9.77 32.56 31.12
C GLY A 234 -10.84 33.33 30.37
N VAL A 235 -11.93 32.65 30.02
CA VAL A 235 -13.10 33.27 29.40
C VAL A 235 -14.15 33.49 30.49
N GLU A 236 -14.43 34.75 30.81
CA GLU A 236 -15.49 35.13 31.73
C GLU A 236 -16.71 35.68 30.96
N PRO A 237 -17.95 35.40 31.41
CA PRO A 237 -19.12 35.98 30.80
C PRO A 237 -19.26 37.46 31.15
N SER A 238 -19.85 38.23 30.24
CA SER A 238 -20.05 39.68 30.42
C SER A 238 -20.94 40.08 31.61
N HIS A 239 -21.68 39.13 32.21
CA HIS A 239 -22.49 39.38 33.40
C HIS A 239 -22.64 38.11 34.26
N PRO A 240 -22.58 38.17 35.60
CA PRO A 240 -22.66 37.00 36.48
C PRO A 240 -23.94 36.16 36.32
N ILE A 241 -25.07 36.80 36.01
CA ILE A 241 -26.36 36.11 35.78
C ILE A 241 -26.28 35.06 34.65
N LEU A 242 -25.34 35.21 33.74
CA LEU A 242 -25.16 34.30 32.61
C LEU A 242 -24.59 32.95 33.05
N LEU A 243 -23.84 32.90 34.16
CA LEU A 243 -23.39 31.62 34.73
C LEU A 243 -24.57 30.76 35.22
N VAL A 244 -25.65 31.41 35.65
CA VAL A 244 -26.87 30.74 36.14
C VAL A 244 -27.80 30.38 34.98
N LEU A 245 -27.95 31.26 33.99
CA LEU A 245 -28.87 31.06 32.86
C LEU A 245 -28.29 30.21 31.73
N ALA A 246 -26.97 30.22 31.51
CA ALA A 246 -26.35 29.51 30.40
C ALA A 246 -26.58 27.98 30.41
N PRO A 247 -26.52 27.26 31.54
CA PRO A 247 -26.85 25.83 31.57
C PRO A 247 -28.29 25.56 31.11
N ILE A 248 -29.25 26.34 31.60
CA ILE A 248 -30.67 26.20 31.27
C ILE A 248 -30.91 26.50 29.77
N LEU A 249 -30.35 27.61 29.28
CA LEU A 249 -30.50 28.02 27.89
C LEU A 249 -29.76 27.09 26.92
N SER A 250 -28.66 26.47 27.34
CA SER A 250 -27.95 25.47 26.54
C SER A 250 -28.78 24.22 26.27
N VAL A 251 -29.73 23.89 27.15
CA VAL A 251 -30.64 22.75 27.00
C VAL A 251 -31.91 23.15 26.23
N LEU A 252 -32.47 24.32 26.54
CA LEU A 252 -33.73 24.77 25.93
C LEU A 252 -33.55 25.25 24.48
N LEU A 253 -32.43 25.91 24.17
CA LEU A 253 -32.16 26.54 22.87
C LEU A 253 -30.72 26.31 22.39
N PRO A 254 -30.25 25.04 22.30
CA PRO A 254 -28.84 24.70 22.07
C PRO A 254 -28.26 25.30 20.79
N THR A 255 -29.04 25.31 19.71
CA THR A 255 -28.62 25.74 18.37
C THR A 255 -28.90 27.21 18.10
N TYR A 256 -29.53 27.93 19.03
CA TYR A 256 -29.91 29.33 18.84
C TYR A 256 -28.67 30.22 18.74
N GLN A 257 -28.73 31.18 17.82
CA GLN A 257 -27.71 32.20 17.60
C GLN A 257 -28.37 33.55 17.83
N CYS A 258 -27.90 34.33 18.81
CA CYS A 258 -28.43 35.69 18.94
C CYS A 258 -27.89 36.54 17.81
N ARG A 259 -28.80 37.27 17.15
CA ARG A 259 -28.46 38.24 16.11
C ARG A 259 -27.65 39.38 16.74
N SER A 260 -26.33 39.29 16.68
CA SER A 260 -25.43 40.40 16.99
C SER A 260 -25.19 41.27 15.76
N ALA A 261 -24.95 42.56 15.98
CA ALA A 261 -24.84 43.60 14.94
C ALA A 261 -23.51 43.61 14.17
N TYR A 262 -22.56 42.72 14.47
CA TYR A 262 -21.26 42.70 13.82
C TYR A 262 -21.31 41.94 12.48
N LYS A 263 -21.67 42.67 11.41
CA LYS A 263 -21.63 42.18 10.02
C LYS A 263 -20.22 42.11 9.41
N LYS A 264 -19.21 42.69 10.05
CA LYS A 264 -17.78 42.57 9.70
C LYS A 264 -17.08 41.89 10.88
N GLY A 265 -16.34 40.81 10.63
CA GLY A 265 -15.66 40.03 11.67
C GLY A 265 -14.76 40.88 12.57
N LEU A 266 -14.48 40.39 13.79
CA LEU A 266 -13.61 41.09 14.73
C LEU A 266 -12.16 41.09 14.21
N PRO A 267 -11.38 42.17 14.40
CA PRO A 267 -9.96 42.18 14.04
C PRO A 267 -9.21 41.23 14.97
N VAL A 268 -8.83 40.07 14.44
CA VAL A 268 -8.08 39.02 15.15
C VAL A 268 -6.60 38.98 14.74
N SER A 269 -6.23 39.71 13.69
CA SER A 269 -4.87 39.95 13.22
C SER A 269 -4.77 41.39 12.74
N ARG A 270 -3.58 41.99 12.81
CA ARG A 270 -3.29 43.31 12.22
C ARG A 270 -3.15 43.25 10.70
N ASP A 271 -2.96 42.06 10.13
CA ASP A 271 -2.83 41.83 8.68
C ASP A 271 -4.22 41.83 7.98
N PRO A 272 -4.50 42.83 7.12
CA PRO A 272 -5.77 42.89 6.40
C PRO A 272 -6.00 41.70 5.46
N GLU A 273 -4.95 41.13 4.85
CA GLU A 273 -5.07 39.99 3.94
C GLU A 273 -5.45 38.73 4.72
N ALA A 274 -4.85 38.53 5.89
CA ALA A 274 -5.20 37.43 6.78
C ALA A 274 -6.67 37.49 7.25
N LEU A 275 -7.18 38.69 7.53
CA LEU A 275 -8.59 38.90 7.89
C LEU A 275 -9.53 38.59 6.71
N ILE A 276 -9.18 39.03 5.49
CA ILE A 276 -9.95 38.72 4.27
C ILE A 276 -9.96 37.21 4.04
N ALA A 277 -8.79 36.56 4.10
CA ALA A 277 -8.66 35.12 3.94
C ALA A 277 -9.44 34.34 5.00
N LYS A 278 -9.54 34.86 6.24
CA LYS A 278 -10.37 34.27 7.30
C LYS A 278 -11.86 34.37 7.03
N TYR A 279 -12.35 35.57 6.78
CA TYR A 279 -13.79 35.81 6.75
C TYR A 279 -14.43 35.53 5.38
N SER A 280 -13.64 35.31 4.34
CA SER A 280 -14.11 34.81 3.04
C SER A 280 -14.11 33.28 2.91
N ASP A 281 -13.50 32.56 3.85
CA ASP A 281 -13.40 31.10 3.78
C ASP A 281 -14.73 30.42 4.15
N PRO A 282 -15.36 29.63 3.26
CA PRO A 282 -16.60 28.91 3.55
C PRO A 282 -16.48 27.85 4.63
N LEU A 283 -15.26 27.39 4.94
CA LEU A 283 -15.01 26.44 6.04
C LEU A 283 -14.96 27.14 7.41
N VAL A 284 -14.76 28.47 7.44
CA VAL A 284 -14.79 29.28 8.65
C VAL A 284 -16.23 29.67 8.99
N CYS A 285 -16.65 29.41 10.23
CA CYS A 285 -17.99 29.79 10.68
C CYS A 285 -18.04 31.28 11.06
N THR A 286 -18.56 32.11 10.15
CA THR A 286 -18.66 33.56 10.35
C THR A 286 -19.91 34.00 11.13
N GLY A 287 -20.84 33.07 11.40
CA GLY A 287 -22.07 33.32 12.14
C GLY A 287 -21.87 33.66 13.62
N SER A 288 -22.95 34.12 14.27
CA SER A 288 -22.95 34.35 15.72
C SER A 288 -22.75 33.04 16.49
N LEU A 289 -22.11 33.10 17.66
CA LEU A 289 -21.88 31.94 18.50
C LEU A 289 -23.21 31.26 18.87
N ARG A 290 -23.24 29.93 18.90
CA ARG A 290 -24.41 29.18 19.36
C ARG A 290 -24.41 29.04 20.88
N VAL A 291 -25.60 29.07 21.49
CA VAL A 291 -25.76 29.00 22.95
C VAL A 291 -25.00 27.82 23.55
N ARG A 292 -25.17 26.61 23.00
CA ARG A 292 -24.51 25.40 23.53
C ARG A 292 -22.99 25.49 23.44
N THR A 293 -22.44 25.83 22.28
CA THR A 293 -20.99 26.00 22.09
C THR A 293 -20.41 27.03 23.05
N GLY A 294 -21.09 28.16 23.25
CA GLY A 294 -20.65 29.19 24.20
C GLY A 294 -20.63 28.70 25.64
N TYR A 295 -21.64 27.93 26.05
CA TYR A 295 -21.66 27.30 27.38
C TYR A 295 -20.52 26.29 27.55
N GLU A 296 -20.25 25.46 26.54
CA GLU A 296 -19.16 24.47 26.59
C GLU A 296 -17.78 25.13 26.73
N ILE A 297 -17.56 26.29 26.08
CA ILE A 297 -16.33 27.07 26.26
C ILE A 297 -16.19 27.53 27.71
N LEU A 298 -17.25 28.06 28.34
CA LEU A 298 -17.23 28.45 29.76
C LEU A 298 -16.96 27.24 30.67
N ARG A 299 -17.50 26.07 30.31
CA ARG A 299 -17.30 24.83 31.07
C ARG A 299 -15.85 24.36 31.04
N ILE A 300 -15.23 24.33 29.85
CA ILE A 300 -13.83 23.89 29.73
C ILE A 300 -12.84 24.90 30.34
N THR A 301 -13.08 26.21 30.20
CA THR A 301 -12.20 27.23 30.80
C THR A 301 -12.26 27.17 32.33
N SER A 302 -13.47 27.06 32.90
CA SER A 302 -13.64 26.90 34.35
C SER A 302 -12.96 25.64 34.87
N TYR A 303 -13.09 24.52 34.15
CA TYR A 303 -12.38 23.28 34.48
C TYR A 303 -10.85 23.48 34.46
N LEU A 304 -10.30 24.14 33.45
CA LEU A 304 -8.86 24.38 33.34
C LEU A 304 -8.35 25.26 34.47
N GLN A 305 -9.03 26.37 34.77
CA GLN A 305 -8.66 27.27 35.87
C GLN A 305 -8.57 26.54 37.22
N GLN A 306 -9.46 25.59 37.48
CA GLN A 306 -9.44 24.79 38.72
C GLN A 306 -8.34 23.72 38.75
N ASN A 307 -7.71 23.43 37.60
CA ASN A 307 -6.80 22.30 37.44
C ASN A 307 -5.41 22.69 36.87
N LEU A 308 -5.09 23.97 36.71
CA LEU A 308 -3.80 24.43 36.14
C LEU A 308 -2.59 23.82 36.84
N ARG A 309 -2.64 23.73 38.17
CA ARG A 309 -1.57 23.14 39.00
C ARG A 309 -1.28 21.67 38.70
N LYS A 310 -2.19 20.96 38.04
CA LYS A 310 -1.98 19.56 37.65
C LYS A 310 -1.18 19.42 36.35
N LEU A 311 -1.01 20.49 35.57
CA LEU A 311 -0.26 20.45 34.32
C LEU A 311 1.25 20.36 34.59
N ARG A 312 1.86 19.26 34.15
CA ARG A 312 3.30 18.96 34.35
C ARG A 312 4.10 18.84 33.06
N VAL A 313 3.43 18.64 31.93
CA VAL A 313 4.05 18.52 30.59
C VAL A 313 4.88 19.78 30.28
N PRO A 314 6.06 19.67 29.64
CA PRO A 314 6.79 20.84 29.17
C PRO A 314 5.95 21.69 28.22
N PHE A 315 5.92 23.02 28.38
CA PHE A 315 5.10 23.85 27.49
C PHE A 315 5.64 25.24 27.17
N PHE A 316 5.17 25.78 26.03
CA PHE A 316 5.41 27.14 25.59
C PHE A 316 4.09 27.87 25.31
N VAL A 317 3.82 28.95 26.06
CA VAL A 317 2.64 29.81 25.84
C VAL A 317 3.06 31.09 25.13
N LEU A 318 2.38 31.43 24.03
CA LEU A 318 2.56 32.66 23.27
C LEU A 318 1.22 33.42 23.24
N HIS A 319 1.23 34.73 23.50
CA HIS A 319 0.00 35.55 23.50
C HIS A 319 0.28 37.00 23.09
N GLY A 320 -0.61 37.62 22.32
CA GLY A 320 -0.55 39.06 22.03
C GLY A 320 -1.14 39.91 23.17
N THR A 321 -0.48 41.01 23.56
CA THR A 321 -0.95 41.85 24.68
C THR A 321 -2.20 42.66 24.34
N ALA A 322 -2.52 42.83 23.05
CA ALA A 322 -3.71 43.51 22.57
C ALA A 322 -4.85 42.54 22.17
N ASP A 323 -4.70 41.25 22.47
CA ASP A 323 -5.77 40.27 22.25
C ASP A 323 -7.02 40.64 23.08
N SER A 324 -8.14 40.82 22.39
CA SER A 324 -9.44 41.08 23.00
C SER A 324 -10.32 39.84 23.09
N ILE A 325 -9.98 38.76 22.36
CA ILE A 325 -10.75 37.52 22.29
C ILE A 325 -10.44 36.64 23.50
N THR A 326 -9.17 36.40 23.79
CA THR A 326 -8.71 35.69 24.99
C THR A 326 -7.88 36.61 25.87
N ASP A 327 -7.84 36.31 27.18
CA ASP A 327 -7.16 37.15 28.17
C ASP A 327 -5.67 36.77 28.30
N PRO A 328 -4.73 37.68 27.98
CA PRO A 328 -3.30 37.46 28.19
C PRO A 328 -2.93 37.24 29.66
N VAL A 329 -3.68 37.85 30.60
CA VAL A 329 -3.45 37.67 32.05
C VAL A 329 -3.78 36.23 32.46
N ALA A 330 -4.81 35.62 31.87
CA ALA A 330 -5.11 34.22 32.11
C ALA A 330 -4.01 33.28 31.59
N SER A 331 -3.31 33.66 30.51
CA SER A 331 -2.15 32.91 30.01
C SER A 331 -0.93 33.06 30.92
N GLN A 332 -0.76 34.23 31.52
CA GLN A 332 0.24 34.45 32.55
C GLN A 332 -0.05 33.63 33.81
N ARG A 333 -1.32 33.55 34.25
CA ARG A 333 -1.73 32.65 35.35
C ARG A 333 -1.48 31.18 35.03
N LEU A 334 -1.76 30.72 33.80
CA LEU A 334 -1.41 29.37 33.35
C LEU A 334 0.10 29.10 33.53
N TYR A 335 0.95 30.03 33.11
CA TYR A 335 2.39 29.91 33.29
C TYR A 335 2.79 29.89 34.77
N GLU A 336 2.24 30.77 35.60
CA GLU A 336 2.57 30.88 37.02
C GLU A 336 2.13 29.64 37.82
N GLU A 337 0.89 29.19 37.62
CA GLU A 337 0.26 28.15 38.45
C GLU A 337 0.59 26.72 38.03
N ALA A 338 0.95 26.47 36.77
CA ALA A 338 1.25 25.10 36.32
C ALA A 338 2.48 24.52 37.04
N SER A 339 2.42 23.23 37.37
CA SER A 339 3.51 22.51 38.05
C SER A 339 4.62 22.01 37.10
N SER A 340 4.56 22.35 35.82
CA SER A 340 5.61 22.02 34.85
C SER A 340 6.93 22.68 35.24
N THR A 341 7.99 21.88 35.31
CA THR A 341 9.36 22.34 35.59
C THR A 341 10.04 22.93 34.36
N ASP A 342 9.47 22.70 33.18
CA ASP A 342 9.97 23.19 31.90
C ASP A 342 8.85 23.96 31.18
N LYS A 343 8.76 25.26 31.48
CA LYS A 343 7.71 26.13 30.96
C LYS A 343 8.29 27.44 30.45
N THR A 344 7.74 27.96 29.36
CA THR A 344 8.13 29.22 28.76
C THR A 344 6.88 30.04 28.43
N ILE A 345 6.96 31.36 28.58
CA ILE A 345 5.91 32.28 28.14
C ILE A 345 6.54 33.43 27.34
N LYS A 346 5.89 33.83 26.24
CA LYS A 346 6.26 35.00 25.44
C LYS A 346 5.01 35.83 25.13
N LEU A 347 5.00 37.08 25.61
CA LEU A 347 3.93 38.04 25.32
C LEU A 347 4.40 39.00 24.22
N TYR A 348 3.67 39.09 23.13
CA TYR A 348 3.99 39.96 21.99
C TYR A 348 3.22 41.28 22.13
N ASP A 349 3.96 42.38 22.27
CA ASP A 349 3.36 43.67 22.57
C ASP A 349 2.60 44.25 21.36
N GLY A 350 1.32 44.58 21.55
CA GLY A 350 0.45 45.13 20.50
C GLY A 350 -0.13 44.11 19.52
N PHE A 351 0.17 42.81 19.68
CA PHE A 351 -0.31 41.75 18.80
C PHE A 351 -1.72 41.31 19.21
N LEU A 352 -2.51 40.84 18.24
CA LEU A 352 -3.89 40.39 18.42
C LEU A 352 -3.96 38.86 18.60
N HIS A 353 -5.14 38.27 18.36
CA HIS A 353 -5.46 36.89 18.73
C HIS A 353 -4.73 35.84 17.88
N ASP A 354 -4.76 35.97 16.55
CA ASP A 354 -4.31 34.98 15.58
C ASP A 354 -2.80 35.13 15.30
N LEU A 355 -1.95 34.82 16.29
CA LEU A 355 -0.50 35.06 16.22
C LEU A 355 0.19 34.51 14.95
N LEU A 356 -0.15 33.31 14.49
CA LEU A 356 0.42 32.72 13.25
C LEU A 356 -0.07 33.39 11.96
N PHE A 357 -0.91 34.41 12.07
CA PHE A 357 -1.48 35.19 10.98
C PHE A 357 -1.23 36.69 11.16
N GLU A 358 -0.36 37.08 12.09
CA GLU A 358 0.17 38.45 12.20
C GLU A 358 1.18 38.74 11.07
N PRO A 359 1.49 40.02 10.79
CA PRO A 359 2.56 40.38 9.85
C PRO A 359 3.90 39.71 10.18
N GLU A 360 4.24 39.60 11.46
CA GLU A 360 5.47 39.00 12.00
C GLU A 360 5.34 37.48 12.30
N ARG A 361 4.39 36.79 11.66
CA ARG A 361 4.12 35.34 11.85
C ARG A 361 5.33 34.42 11.67
N ASP A 362 6.32 34.80 10.85
CA ASP A 362 7.51 33.99 10.61
C ASP A 362 8.45 34.01 11.83
N ASP A 363 8.55 35.14 12.55
CA ASP A 363 9.32 35.24 13.80
C ASP A 363 8.68 34.39 14.90
N ILE A 364 7.35 34.45 15.01
CA ILE A 364 6.56 33.62 15.94
C ILE A 364 6.76 32.14 15.63
N THR A 365 6.74 31.77 14.35
CA THR A 365 6.99 30.39 13.90
C THR A 365 8.40 29.94 14.24
N GLN A 366 9.39 30.83 14.08
CA GLN A 366 10.78 30.55 14.40
C GLN A 366 11.00 30.32 15.91
N ASP A 367 10.37 31.13 16.77
CA ASP A 367 10.39 30.94 18.22
C ASP A 367 9.87 29.53 18.61
N ILE A 368 8.77 29.11 17.97
CA ILE A 368 8.17 27.78 18.18
C ILE A 368 9.12 26.67 17.72
N ILE A 369 9.68 26.80 16.51
CA ILE A 369 10.63 25.82 15.95
C ILE A 369 11.87 25.68 16.84
N GLN A 370 12.41 26.78 17.34
CA GLN A 370 13.56 26.76 18.24
C GLN A 370 13.23 26.02 19.54
N TRP A 371 12.05 26.28 20.11
CA TRP A 371 11.59 25.60 21.32
C TRP A 371 11.43 24.09 21.09
N LEU A 372 10.81 23.67 19.98
CA LEU A 372 10.66 22.26 19.61
C LEU A 372 12.01 21.57 19.38
N ASN A 373 12.91 22.21 18.62
CA ASN A 373 14.23 21.66 18.30
C ASN A 373 15.04 21.34 19.54
N SER A 374 15.04 22.22 20.54
CA SER A 374 15.77 22.02 21.81
C SER A 374 15.32 20.79 22.61
N ARG A 375 14.14 20.21 22.30
CA ARG A 375 13.53 19.06 22.99
C ARG A 375 13.43 17.80 22.13
N SER A 376 14.01 17.81 20.93
CA SER A 376 13.90 16.71 19.95
C SER A 376 15.15 15.81 19.85
N ASN A 377 16.27 16.18 20.48
CA ASN A 377 17.53 15.41 20.45
C ASN A 377 17.67 14.45 21.65
N THR A 378 16.94 13.34 21.66
CA THR A 378 16.95 12.39 22.80
C THR A 378 18.08 11.36 22.77
N ALA A 379 18.79 11.21 21.64
CA ALA A 379 19.90 10.26 21.50
C ALA A 379 21.19 10.67 22.26
N ILE A 380 21.36 11.96 22.56
CA ILE A 380 22.56 12.47 23.25
C ILE A 380 22.38 12.51 24.78
N LEU A 381 21.15 12.70 25.28
CA LEU A 381 20.87 12.72 26.72
C LEU A 381 21.01 11.35 27.39
N SER A 382 20.65 10.27 26.68
CA SER A 382 20.85 8.90 27.21
C SER A 382 22.33 8.48 27.19
N LEU A 383 23.13 9.02 26.27
CA LEU A 383 24.57 8.76 26.20
C LEU A 383 25.36 9.61 27.19
N LEU A 384 24.97 10.87 27.44
CA LEU A 384 25.61 11.76 28.42
C LEU A 384 25.46 11.25 29.85
N VAL A 385 24.30 10.69 30.22
CA VAL A 385 24.07 10.11 31.55
C VAL A 385 24.88 8.81 31.76
N ILE A 386 25.17 8.07 30.68
CA ILE A 386 26.03 6.88 30.74
C ILE A 386 27.52 7.28 30.76
N LEU A 387 27.90 8.32 30.02
CA LEU A 387 29.28 8.81 29.93
C LEU A 387 29.74 9.61 31.16
N GLU A 388 28.84 10.23 31.93
CA GLU A 388 29.17 10.84 33.23
C GLU A 388 29.40 9.82 34.35
N SER A 389 29.10 8.52 34.12
CA SER A 389 29.23 7.46 35.13
C SER A 389 30.53 6.65 35.08
N GLN A 390 31.43 6.93 34.14
CA GLN A 390 32.69 6.19 33.97
C GLN A 390 33.88 7.15 33.95
N GLN A 391 34.48 7.34 35.13
CA GLN A 391 35.83 7.91 35.25
C GLN A 391 36.84 6.86 34.77
N GLU A 392 37.48 7.05 33.61
CA GLU A 392 38.89 6.73 33.30
C GLU A 392 39.24 7.13 31.86
N PRO A 393 40.48 7.57 31.55
CA PRO A 393 40.84 8.10 30.24
C PRO A 393 41.61 7.06 29.42
N LEU A 394 41.26 6.83 28.14
CA LEU A 394 42.23 6.32 27.16
C LEU A 394 41.82 6.53 25.70
N SER A 395 42.85 6.60 24.88
CA SER A 395 42.97 7.21 23.57
C SER A 395 42.99 6.19 22.42
N LEU A 396 42.92 6.73 21.19
CA LEU A 396 43.21 6.10 19.88
C LEU A 396 42.40 4.85 19.49
N SER A 397 41.25 5.06 18.82
CA SER A 397 40.92 4.40 17.53
C SER A 397 39.62 4.96 16.92
N ALA A 398 39.61 6.24 16.54
CA ALA A 398 38.48 6.83 15.80
C ALA A 398 38.30 6.20 14.39
N LYS A 399 39.31 5.49 13.86
CA LYS A 399 39.26 4.83 12.55
C LYS A 399 38.60 3.45 12.57
N GLN A 400 38.59 2.72 13.69
CA GLN A 400 37.84 1.45 13.79
C GLN A 400 36.35 1.68 14.07
N ILE A 401 36.01 2.77 14.77
CA ILE A 401 34.61 3.16 15.00
C ILE A 401 33.93 3.59 13.69
N ILE A 402 34.64 4.32 12.83
CA ILE A 402 34.11 4.73 11.51
C ILE A 402 33.90 3.52 10.59
N LEU A 403 34.74 2.48 10.67
CA LEU A 403 34.57 1.26 9.87
C LEU A 403 33.37 0.42 10.32
N LEU A 404 33.03 0.43 11.62
CA LEU A 404 31.80 -0.19 12.15
C LEU A 404 30.53 0.61 11.79
N ILE A 405 30.63 1.94 11.70
CA ILE A 405 29.50 2.81 11.29
C ILE A 405 29.13 2.56 9.82
N PHE A 406 30.11 2.35 8.93
CA PHE A 406 29.81 2.04 7.52
C PHE A 406 29.20 0.65 7.30
N GLN A 407 29.35 -0.30 8.24
CA GLN A 407 28.68 -1.62 8.16
C GLN A 407 27.25 -1.62 8.74
N PHE A 408 26.87 -0.63 9.56
CA PHE A 408 25.53 -0.55 10.17
C PHE A 408 24.54 0.32 9.39
N VAL A 409 25.01 1.24 8.54
CA VAL A 409 24.13 2.06 7.67
C VAL A 409 23.87 1.32 6.36
N GLY A 410 23.13 0.20 6.46
CA GLY A 410 22.52 -0.45 5.31
C GLY A 410 21.42 0.44 4.75
N PHE A 411 21.76 1.26 3.74
CA PHE A 411 20.77 1.99 2.94
C PHE A 411 19.93 0.99 2.13
N SER A 412 18.74 0.65 2.63
CA SER A 412 17.66 0.13 1.80
C SER A 412 16.70 1.27 1.49
N PHE A 413 16.59 1.60 0.20
CA PHE A 413 15.54 2.45 -0.34
C PHE A 413 14.19 1.80 -0.08
N HIS A 414 13.41 2.34 0.85
CA HIS A 414 12.02 1.93 1.06
C HIS A 414 11.07 2.96 0.45
N SER A 415 10.30 2.47 -0.52
CA SER A 415 9.31 3.16 -1.34
C SER A 415 8.19 3.81 -0.49
N MET A 416 7.72 4.99 -0.91
CA MET A 416 6.50 5.61 -0.35
C MET A 416 5.28 4.71 -0.63
N ALA A 417 4.82 3.95 0.36
CA ALA A 417 3.78 2.95 0.17
C ALA A 417 2.36 3.54 0.30
N PHE A 418 1.61 3.48 -0.80
CA PHE A 418 0.15 3.72 -0.85
C PHE A 418 -0.62 2.49 -0.30
N PRO A 419 -1.89 2.63 0.09
CA PRO A 419 -2.75 1.48 0.40
C PRO A 419 -2.77 0.47 -0.75
N ALA A 420 -2.89 -0.81 -0.40
CA ALA A 420 -2.91 -1.88 -1.38
C ALA A 420 -4.12 -1.76 -2.32
N LYS A 421 -3.91 -1.85 -3.64
CA LYS A 421 -5.00 -1.86 -4.63
C LYS A 421 -5.68 -3.23 -4.62
N LYS A 422 -6.97 -3.28 -4.33
CA LYS A 422 -7.77 -4.52 -4.34
C LYS A 422 -9.16 -4.30 -4.94
N PHE A 423 -9.70 -5.33 -5.59
CA PHE A 423 -11.07 -5.33 -6.13
C PHE A 423 -12.05 -5.72 -5.01
N ILE A 424 -12.39 -4.74 -4.17
CA ILE A 424 -13.30 -4.89 -3.03
C ILE A 424 -14.14 -3.63 -2.89
N ASN A 425 -15.32 -3.73 -2.26
CA ASN A 425 -16.10 -2.57 -1.85
C ASN A 425 -15.57 -2.04 -0.51
N ASP A 426 -16.20 -2.42 0.61
CA ASP A 426 -15.74 -2.11 1.96
C ASP A 426 -14.79 -3.22 2.48
N PRO A 427 -13.58 -2.89 2.98
CA PRO A 427 -12.69 -3.86 3.60
C PRO A 427 -13.29 -4.68 4.75
N ASN A 428 -14.34 -4.19 5.42
CA ASN A 428 -15.01 -4.90 6.51
C ASN A 428 -16.01 -5.96 6.02
N ASP A 429 -16.52 -5.80 4.79
CA ASP A 429 -17.56 -6.67 4.22
C ASP A 429 -16.98 -7.75 3.30
N VAL A 430 -15.68 -7.68 2.99
CA VAL A 430 -14.96 -8.57 2.06
C VAL A 430 -15.23 -10.06 2.25
N VAL A 431 -15.31 -10.54 3.50
CA VAL A 431 -15.57 -11.96 3.78
C VAL A 431 -17.02 -12.34 3.47
N THR A 432 -17.96 -11.46 3.79
CA THR A 432 -19.38 -11.67 3.50
C THR A 432 -19.63 -11.67 2.00
N GLU A 433 -19.09 -10.68 1.28
CA GLU A 433 -19.19 -10.59 -0.18
C GLU A 433 -18.53 -11.80 -0.87
N TYR A 434 -17.39 -12.28 -0.35
CA TYR A 434 -16.78 -13.53 -0.83
C TYR A 434 -17.71 -14.73 -0.67
N ILE A 435 -18.33 -14.90 0.51
CA ILE A 435 -19.24 -16.01 0.78
C ILE A 435 -20.46 -15.94 -0.15
N GLU A 436 -21.05 -14.75 -0.33
CA GLU A 436 -22.17 -14.53 -1.26
C GLU A 436 -21.79 -14.91 -2.69
N GLY A 437 -20.64 -14.45 -3.18
CA GLY A 437 -20.12 -14.84 -4.49
C GLY A 437 -19.90 -16.34 -4.62
N LEU A 438 -19.39 -16.99 -3.57
CA LEU A 438 -19.15 -18.43 -3.53
C LEU A 438 -20.46 -19.23 -3.64
N VAL A 439 -21.48 -18.91 -2.85
CA VAL A 439 -22.77 -19.64 -2.87
C VAL A 439 -23.56 -19.37 -4.15
N HIS A 440 -23.45 -18.16 -4.73
CA HIS A 440 -24.03 -17.88 -6.05
C HIS A 440 -23.35 -18.64 -7.19
N THR A 441 -22.05 -18.93 -7.04
CA THR A 441 -21.29 -19.70 -8.04
C THR A 441 -21.54 -21.20 -7.90
N TYR A 442 -21.63 -21.71 -6.68
CA TYR A 442 -21.73 -23.14 -6.40
C TYR A 442 -23.05 -23.48 -5.68
N PRO A 443 -24.09 -23.91 -6.42
CA PRO A 443 -25.44 -24.13 -5.87
C PRO A 443 -25.53 -25.30 -4.87
N ALA A 444 -24.47 -26.11 -4.76
CA ALA A 444 -24.35 -27.15 -3.75
C ALA A 444 -23.92 -26.60 -2.37
N LEU A 445 -23.74 -25.29 -2.24
CA LEU A 445 -23.34 -24.61 -1.01
C LEU A 445 -24.45 -23.67 -0.54
N ASN A 446 -24.63 -23.59 0.77
CA ASN A 446 -25.48 -22.61 1.44
C ASN A 446 -24.65 -21.74 2.39
N TYR A 447 -25.11 -20.50 2.56
CA TYR A 447 -24.65 -19.59 3.61
C TYR A 447 -25.64 -19.68 4.79
N LEU A 448 -25.14 -19.95 6.00
CA LEU A 448 -25.97 -20.02 7.19
C LEU A 448 -26.43 -18.63 7.62
N ASP A 449 -27.68 -18.30 7.30
CA ASP A 449 -28.32 -17.04 7.66
C ASP A 449 -28.78 -17.01 9.13
N GLY A 450 -28.71 -15.86 9.77
CA GLY A 450 -29.20 -15.68 11.14
C GLY A 450 -28.70 -14.43 11.85
N PHE A 451 -27.43 -14.04 11.67
CA PHE A 451 -26.84 -12.80 12.21
C PHE A 451 -25.61 -12.36 11.41
N PRO A 452 -25.31 -11.04 11.30
CA PRO A 452 -24.17 -10.52 10.51
C PRO A 452 -22.79 -11.11 10.87
N GLN A 453 -22.61 -11.56 12.11
CA GLN A 453 -21.38 -12.15 12.62
C GLN A 453 -21.20 -13.65 12.30
N VAL A 454 -22.26 -14.35 11.86
CA VAL A 454 -22.21 -15.79 11.56
C VAL A 454 -21.84 -15.98 10.10
N LYS A 455 -20.56 -16.26 9.86
CA LYS A 455 -19.98 -16.46 8.52
C LYS A 455 -19.68 -17.95 8.29
N VAL A 456 -20.70 -18.75 7.97
CA VAL A 456 -20.58 -20.22 7.83
C VAL A 456 -21.07 -20.68 6.47
N VAL A 457 -20.18 -21.35 5.73
CA VAL A 457 -20.52 -22.02 4.46
C VAL A 457 -20.71 -23.51 4.73
N LEU A 458 -21.81 -24.09 4.27
CA LEU A 458 -22.13 -25.50 4.47
C LEU A 458 -22.69 -26.13 3.20
N ARG A 459 -22.65 -27.45 3.13
CA ARG A 459 -23.26 -28.20 2.03
C ARG A 459 -24.78 -28.04 2.02
N ALA A 460 -25.36 -27.72 0.87
CA ALA A 460 -26.80 -27.53 0.71
C ALA A 460 -27.63 -28.80 0.94
N ASP A 461 -27.01 -29.98 0.80
CA ASP A 461 -27.66 -31.29 0.98
C ASP A 461 -27.60 -31.82 2.43
N VAL A 462 -27.13 -31.01 3.39
CA VAL A 462 -26.94 -31.42 4.80
C VAL A 462 -27.84 -30.63 5.75
N SER A 463 -28.49 -31.36 6.66
CA SER A 463 -29.19 -30.82 7.83
C SER A 463 -28.92 -31.73 9.03
N CYS A 464 -28.71 -31.14 10.22
CA CYS A 464 -28.45 -31.88 11.46
C CYS A 464 -29.52 -32.94 11.80
N THR A 465 -30.76 -32.77 11.33
CA THR A 465 -31.86 -33.72 11.57
C THR A 465 -31.80 -34.98 10.72
N THR A 466 -31.12 -34.94 9.58
CA THR A 466 -31.14 -36.01 8.56
C THR A 466 -29.76 -36.54 8.18
N TYR A 467 -28.68 -35.87 8.61
CA TYR A 467 -27.33 -36.28 8.27
C TYR A 467 -26.88 -37.53 9.05
N ASP A 468 -26.54 -38.58 8.33
CA ASP A 468 -26.27 -39.93 8.83
C ASP A 468 -24.78 -40.31 8.83
N LYS A 469 -23.90 -39.36 8.50
CA LYS A 469 -22.44 -39.53 8.48
C LYS A 469 -21.77 -38.60 9.48
N VAL A 470 -20.49 -38.84 9.75
CA VAL A 470 -19.66 -37.92 10.53
C VAL A 470 -19.53 -36.59 9.77
N ALA A 471 -19.87 -35.48 10.41
CA ALA A 471 -19.67 -34.16 9.83
C ALA A 471 -18.20 -33.73 9.98
N ILE A 472 -17.59 -33.27 8.90
CA ILE A 472 -16.23 -32.72 8.93
C ILE A 472 -16.33 -31.20 8.91
N ILE A 473 -15.87 -30.55 9.96
CA ILE A 473 -15.93 -29.10 10.10
C ILE A 473 -14.51 -28.58 10.25
N SER A 474 -14.22 -27.49 9.56
CA SER A 474 -12.96 -26.80 9.70
C SER A 474 -13.18 -25.30 9.50
N GLY A 475 -12.17 -24.48 9.68
CA GLY A 475 -12.29 -23.03 9.54
C GLY A 475 -11.06 -22.31 10.06
N GLY A 476 -11.15 -20.99 10.14
CA GLY A 476 -10.04 -20.12 10.51
C GLY A 476 -10.26 -18.72 9.96
N GLY A 477 -9.23 -17.88 10.01
CA GLY A 477 -9.26 -16.57 9.36
C GLY A 477 -9.47 -16.67 7.85
N SER A 478 -10.15 -15.68 7.29
CA SER A 478 -10.28 -15.53 5.82
C SER A 478 -9.00 -14.94 5.21
N GLY A 479 -8.87 -14.98 3.89
CA GLY A 479 -7.65 -14.56 3.18
C GLY A 479 -6.75 -15.72 2.75
N HIS A 480 -7.23 -16.95 2.88
CA HIS A 480 -6.55 -18.18 2.47
C HIS A 480 -7.25 -18.93 1.33
N GLU A 481 -8.19 -18.24 0.67
CA GLU A 481 -9.07 -18.83 -0.33
C GLU A 481 -8.26 -19.52 -1.46
N PRO A 482 -8.66 -20.72 -1.90
CA PRO A 482 -9.96 -21.35 -1.66
C PRO A 482 -10.13 -22.00 -0.28
N ALA A 483 -9.09 -22.03 0.56
CA ALA A 483 -9.24 -22.54 1.92
C ALA A 483 -10.06 -21.56 2.78
N GLN A 484 -11.07 -21.99 3.54
CA GLN A 484 -11.53 -23.38 3.67
C GLN A 484 -12.84 -23.67 2.94
N ALA A 485 -13.63 -22.64 2.63
CA ALA A 485 -14.97 -22.77 2.07
C ALA A 485 -15.01 -23.42 0.68
N GLY A 486 -13.96 -23.27 -0.12
CA GLY A 486 -13.81 -23.95 -1.42
C GLY A 486 -13.63 -25.48 -1.32
N TYR A 487 -13.43 -26.01 -0.12
CA TYR A 487 -13.34 -27.44 0.15
C TYR A 487 -14.60 -28.04 0.79
N VAL A 488 -15.67 -27.25 0.89
CA VAL A 488 -16.99 -27.73 1.32
C VAL A 488 -17.64 -28.50 0.19
N GLY A 489 -18.01 -29.75 0.45
CA GLY A 489 -18.56 -30.67 -0.54
C GLY A 489 -18.53 -32.11 -0.07
N GLU A 490 -19.41 -32.93 -0.63
CA GLU A 490 -19.41 -34.38 -0.39
C GLU A 490 -18.01 -34.96 -0.65
N GLY A 491 -17.49 -35.76 0.29
CA GLY A 491 -16.14 -36.34 0.20
C GLY A 491 -15.00 -35.46 0.75
N MET A 492 -15.30 -34.25 1.25
CA MET A 492 -14.37 -33.35 1.95
C MET A 492 -15.03 -32.69 3.18
N LEU A 493 -15.11 -31.36 3.25
CA LEU A 493 -15.70 -30.64 4.38
C LEU A 493 -17.22 -30.62 4.28
N THR A 494 -17.89 -30.77 5.42
CA THR A 494 -19.33 -30.59 5.57
C THR A 494 -19.70 -29.12 5.77
N ALA A 495 -18.89 -28.40 6.54
CA ALA A 495 -18.99 -26.95 6.71
C ALA A 495 -17.60 -26.30 6.92
N ALA A 496 -17.50 -25.03 6.55
CA ALA A 496 -16.36 -24.16 6.79
C ALA A 496 -16.81 -22.93 7.58
N ILE A 497 -16.11 -22.64 8.68
CA ILE A 497 -16.35 -21.46 9.52
C ILE A 497 -15.34 -20.37 9.13
N CYS A 498 -15.82 -19.28 8.53
CA CYS A 498 -14.99 -18.20 8.04
C CYS A 498 -14.90 -17.09 9.11
N GLY A 499 -13.71 -16.85 9.64
CA GLY A 499 -13.44 -15.67 10.46
C GLY A 499 -13.19 -14.42 9.61
N ASP A 500 -12.90 -13.29 10.25
CA ASP A 500 -12.38 -12.12 9.53
C ASP A 500 -10.97 -12.41 8.97
N ILE A 501 -10.43 -11.48 8.17
CA ILE A 501 -9.13 -11.68 7.52
C ILE A 501 -8.05 -11.96 8.58
N PHE A 502 -7.38 -13.12 8.42
CA PHE A 502 -6.33 -13.64 9.31
C PHE A 502 -6.70 -13.73 10.79
N THR A 503 -8.00 -13.77 11.11
CA THR A 503 -8.51 -13.81 12.47
C THR A 503 -9.44 -15.01 12.65
N SER A 504 -9.15 -15.86 13.64
CA SER A 504 -10.00 -17.00 13.98
C SER A 504 -11.48 -16.60 14.10
N PRO A 505 -12.44 -17.43 13.64
CA PRO A 505 -13.85 -17.16 13.81
C PRO A 505 -14.23 -17.14 15.30
N PRO A 506 -15.26 -16.37 15.68
CA PRO A 506 -15.77 -16.36 17.04
C PRO A 506 -16.47 -17.69 17.37
N VAL A 507 -16.47 -18.03 18.67
CA VAL A 507 -17.04 -19.28 19.21
C VAL A 507 -18.49 -19.50 18.77
N ASP A 508 -19.31 -18.45 18.77
CA ASP A 508 -20.73 -18.54 18.39
C ASP A 508 -20.93 -18.97 16.93
N SER A 509 -20.06 -18.52 16.02
CA SER A 509 -20.10 -18.92 14.61
C SER A 509 -19.68 -20.38 14.43
N ILE A 510 -18.70 -20.85 15.20
CA ILE A 510 -18.28 -22.25 15.20
C ILE A 510 -19.41 -23.14 15.73
N LEU A 511 -20.03 -22.76 16.85
CA LEU A 511 -21.18 -23.46 17.43
C LEU A 511 -22.38 -23.49 16.48
N ALA A 512 -22.66 -22.39 15.79
CA ALA A 512 -23.71 -22.34 14.78
C ALA A 512 -23.45 -23.37 13.67
N GLY A 513 -22.22 -23.46 13.17
CA GLY A 513 -21.82 -24.48 12.21
C GLY A 513 -21.98 -25.91 12.74
N ILE A 514 -21.49 -26.18 13.96
CA ILE A 514 -21.65 -27.50 14.61
C ILE A 514 -23.12 -27.89 14.69
N ARG A 515 -23.98 -27.01 15.22
CA ARG A 515 -25.41 -27.27 15.37
C ARG A 515 -26.12 -27.47 14.02
N ALA A 516 -25.67 -26.77 12.97
CA ALA A 516 -26.30 -26.84 11.65
C ALA A 516 -26.05 -28.19 10.94
N VAL A 517 -24.86 -28.78 11.09
CA VAL A 517 -24.46 -29.95 10.28
C VAL A 517 -24.21 -31.25 11.06
N THR A 518 -24.19 -31.21 12.39
CA THR A 518 -23.85 -32.40 13.20
C THR A 518 -25.08 -33.26 13.50
N GLY A 519 -25.13 -34.46 12.90
CA GLY A 519 -26.12 -35.49 13.20
C GLY A 519 -25.69 -36.48 14.30
N PRO A 520 -26.41 -37.61 14.48
CA PRO A 520 -26.17 -38.58 15.56
C PRO A 520 -24.78 -39.25 15.56
N MET A 521 -24.12 -39.25 14.40
CA MET A 521 -22.75 -39.77 14.23
C MET A 521 -21.67 -38.82 14.76
N GLY A 522 -22.02 -37.56 15.06
CA GLY A 522 -21.09 -36.56 15.58
C GLY A 522 -20.30 -35.83 14.50
N CYS A 523 -19.37 -34.98 14.94
CA CYS A 523 -18.51 -34.20 14.05
C CYS A 523 -17.04 -34.23 14.47
N LEU A 524 -16.17 -34.12 13.47
CA LEU A 524 -14.74 -33.92 13.63
C LEU A 524 -14.42 -32.46 13.29
N LEU A 525 -13.79 -31.76 14.23
CA LEU A 525 -13.19 -30.44 14.02
C LEU A 525 -11.73 -30.62 13.58
N ILE A 526 -11.38 -30.18 12.37
CA ILE A 526 -9.99 -30.08 11.94
C ILE A 526 -9.55 -28.62 12.15
N VAL A 527 -8.48 -28.43 12.93
CA VAL A 527 -8.08 -27.09 13.39
C VAL A 527 -6.62 -26.85 13.03
N THR A 528 -6.34 -25.76 12.31
CA THR A 528 -4.96 -25.30 12.07
C THR A 528 -4.30 -24.92 13.38
N ASN A 529 -3.02 -25.28 13.58
CA ASN A 529 -2.33 -25.03 14.85
C ASN A 529 -1.89 -23.56 15.00
N TYR A 530 -2.87 -22.69 15.19
CA TYR A 530 -2.74 -21.32 15.63
C TYR A 530 -3.46 -21.14 16.97
N THR A 531 -2.90 -20.30 17.85
CA THR A 531 -3.44 -20.11 19.20
C THR A 531 -4.89 -19.65 19.19
N GLY A 532 -5.24 -18.69 18.32
CA GLY A 532 -6.62 -18.21 18.18
C GLY A 532 -7.59 -19.32 17.79
N ASP A 533 -7.24 -20.09 16.76
CA ASP A 533 -8.07 -21.21 16.27
C ASP A 533 -8.24 -22.26 17.37
N ARG A 534 -7.16 -22.69 18.02
CA ARG A 534 -7.19 -23.71 19.08
C ARG A 534 -8.09 -23.32 20.26
N LEU A 535 -8.02 -22.06 20.68
CA LEU A 535 -8.82 -21.57 21.81
C LEU A 535 -10.30 -21.46 21.43
N ASN A 536 -10.61 -20.87 20.27
CA ASN A 536 -12.00 -20.67 19.85
C ASN A 536 -12.69 -21.99 19.49
N PHE A 537 -12.05 -22.85 18.69
CA PHE A 537 -12.61 -24.18 18.36
C PHE A 537 -12.64 -25.10 19.57
N GLY A 538 -11.65 -25.01 20.47
CA GLY A 538 -11.63 -25.77 21.71
C GLY A 538 -12.80 -25.43 22.62
N LEU A 539 -13.06 -24.14 22.84
CA LEU A 539 -14.21 -23.69 23.64
C LEU A 539 -15.55 -24.06 22.98
N ALA A 540 -15.66 -23.90 21.66
CA ALA A 540 -16.84 -24.33 20.91
C ALA A 540 -17.08 -25.85 21.02
N ALA A 541 -16.04 -26.67 20.97
CA ALA A 541 -16.15 -28.12 21.13
C ALA A 541 -16.66 -28.51 22.53
N GLU A 542 -16.12 -27.90 23.59
CA GLU A 542 -16.57 -28.18 24.96
C GLU A 542 -18.02 -27.74 25.19
N GLN A 543 -18.40 -26.58 24.65
CA GLN A 543 -19.80 -26.13 24.72
C GLN A 543 -20.73 -27.03 23.91
N ALA A 544 -20.36 -27.44 22.69
CA ALA A 544 -21.15 -28.40 21.92
C ALA A 544 -21.30 -29.76 22.62
N LYS A 545 -20.24 -30.25 23.29
CA LYS A 545 -20.32 -31.49 24.10
C LYS A 545 -21.31 -31.34 25.25
N SER A 546 -21.32 -30.18 25.92
CA SER A 546 -22.30 -29.90 26.98
C SER A 546 -23.75 -29.80 26.47
N GLU A 547 -23.93 -29.48 25.18
CA GLU A 547 -25.22 -29.51 24.48
C GLU A 547 -25.60 -30.92 23.98
N GLY A 548 -24.74 -31.92 24.20
CA GLY A 548 -24.98 -33.32 23.85
C GLY A 548 -24.44 -33.76 22.48
N TYR A 549 -23.71 -32.91 21.76
CA TYR A 549 -23.07 -33.29 20.51
C TYR A 549 -21.82 -34.15 20.76
N LYS A 550 -21.61 -35.16 19.91
CA LYS A 550 -20.35 -35.92 19.86
C LYS A 550 -19.34 -35.15 19.01
N VAL A 551 -18.25 -34.71 19.61
CA VAL A 551 -17.24 -33.87 18.95
C VAL A 551 -15.84 -34.40 19.25
N GLU A 552 -15.07 -34.66 18.19
CA GLU A 552 -13.63 -34.89 18.24
C GLU A 552 -12.87 -33.75 17.58
N THR A 553 -11.59 -33.56 17.94
CA THR A 553 -10.75 -32.49 17.39
C THR A 553 -9.39 -33.02 16.96
N VAL A 554 -8.95 -32.65 15.76
CA VAL A 554 -7.58 -32.91 15.26
C VAL A 554 -6.90 -31.58 14.95
N ILE A 555 -5.74 -31.36 15.57
CA ILE A 555 -4.91 -30.17 15.36
C ILE A 555 -3.85 -30.48 14.30
N VAL A 556 -3.79 -29.69 13.24
CA VAL A 556 -2.83 -29.85 12.14
C VAL A 556 -1.67 -28.86 12.32
N GLY A 557 -0.45 -29.40 12.47
CA GLY A 557 0.79 -28.64 12.60
C GLY A 557 1.87 -29.20 11.69
N ASP A 558 1.77 -28.91 10.39
CA ASP A 558 2.63 -29.44 9.33
C ASP A 558 3.84 -28.56 8.99
N ASP A 559 3.96 -27.34 9.51
CA ASP A 559 5.12 -26.47 9.25
C ASP A 559 6.47 -27.03 9.77
N CYS A 560 7.44 -27.22 8.87
CA CYS A 560 8.79 -27.71 9.14
C CYS A 560 9.87 -26.60 9.20
N ALA A 561 9.49 -25.33 9.05
CA ALA A 561 10.45 -24.23 8.86
C ALA A 561 11.40 -24.00 10.05
N LEU A 562 10.87 -23.90 11.26
CA LEU A 562 11.66 -23.60 12.47
C LEU A 562 11.90 -24.88 13.28
N PRO A 563 13.11 -25.07 13.86
CA PRO A 563 13.52 -26.27 14.58
C PRO A 563 12.81 -26.44 15.95
N PRO A 564 12.84 -27.65 16.54
CA PRO A 564 12.36 -27.88 17.90
C PRO A 564 13.37 -27.41 18.97
N PRO A 565 12.94 -27.10 20.22
CA PRO A 565 11.57 -27.10 20.73
C PRO A 565 10.86 -25.75 20.54
N ARG A 566 9.52 -25.77 20.35
CA ARG A 566 8.69 -24.55 20.19
C ARG A 566 7.74 -24.27 21.37
N GLY A 567 8.04 -24.80 22.55
CA GLY A 567 7.15 -24.71 23.71
C GLY A 567 5.75 -25.28 23.42
N VAL A 568 4.72 -24.72 24.04
CA VAL A 568 3.33 -25.19 23.99
C VAL A 568 2.62 -24.88 22.65
N ALA A 569 3.15 -23.91 21.88
CA ALA A 569 2.55 -23.47 20.62
C ALA A 569 2.67 -24.51 19.48
N GLY A 570 3.77 -25.26 19.43
CA GLY A 570 3.99 -26.29 18.41
C GLY A 570 4.27 -25.74 17.00
N ARG A 571 4.09 -26.58 15.96
CA ARG A 571 4.29 -26.26 14.53
C ARG A 571 3.03 -25.60 13.95
N ARG A 572 3.16 -24.55 13.13
CA ARG A 572 2.02 -23.92 12.45
C ARG A 572 1.31 -24.92 11.52
N GLY A 573 0.00 -24.76 11.33
CA GLY A 573 -0.76 -25.49 10.29
C GLY A 573 -0.76 -24.72 8.98
N LEU A 574 -0.30 -25.30 7.88
CA LEU A 574 -0.15 -24.70 6.55
C LEU A 574 -0.88 -25.56 5.48
N ALA A 575 -0.37 -25.53 4.24
CA ALA A 575 -0.98 -26.16 3.06
C ALA A 575 -1.22 -27.68 3.18
N GLY A 576 -0.48 -28.39 4.03
CA GLY A 576 -0.71 -29.83 4.25
C GLY A 576 -2.08 -30.13 4.85
N THR A 577 -2.72 -29.14 5.48
CA THR A 577 -4.07 -29.24 6.04
C THR A 577 -5.12 -29.70 5.03
N ILE A 578 -5.03 -29.28 3.76
CA ILE A 578 -6.03 -29.72 2.74
C ILE A 578 -5.94 -31.21 2.41
N LEU A 579 -4.76 -31.83 2.56
CA LEU A 579 -4.61 -33.28 2.40
C LEU A 579 -5.29 -34.02 3.56
N VAL A 580 -5.21 -33.46 4.78
CA VAL A 580 -5.91 -33.99 5.96
C VAL A 580 -7.42 -33.87 5.78
N HIS A 581 -7.91 -32.74 5.27
CA HIS A 581 -9.33 -32.55 4.93
C HIS A 581 -9.83 -33.61 3.96
N LYS A 582 -9.04 -33.89 2.91
CA LYS A 582 -9.41 -34.90 1.92
C LYS A 582 -9.45 -36.31 2.51
N VAL A 583 -8.47 -36.66 3.33
CA VAL A 583 -8.43 -37.97 4.00
C VAL A 583 -9.64 -38.13 4.94
N ALA A 584 -9.88 -37.16 5.81
CA ALA A 584 -10.98 -37.19 6.78
C ALA A 584 -12.35 -37.20 6.09
N GLY A 585 -12.56 -36.35 5.09
CA GLY A 585 -13.80 -36.28 4.33
C GLY A 585 -14.11 -37.55 3.54
N ALA A 586 -13.10 -38.16 2.93
CA ALA A 586 -13.27 -39.44 2.24
C ALA A 586 -13.54 -40.59 3.22
N ALA A 587 -12.93 -40.58 4.41
CA ALA A 587 -13.20 -41.55 5.47
C ALA A 587 -14.64 -41.43 5.98
N ALA A 588 -15.10 -40.21 6.27
CA ALA A 588 -16.48 -39.96 6.68
C ALA A 588 -17.49 -40.31 5.57
N ALA A 589 -17.19 -39.98 4.31
CA ALA A 589 -18.03 -40.34 3.17
C ALA A 589 -18.17 -41.85 2.99
N ALA A 590 -17.13 -42.62 3.33
CA ALA A 590 -17.13 -44.08 3.37
C ALA A 590 -17.88 -44.69 4.58
N GLY A 591 -18.46 -43.87 5.45
CA GLY A 591 -19.32 -44.31 6.56
C GLY A 591 -18.57 -44.76 7.82
N LEU A 592 -17.31 -44.37 7.99
CA LEU A 592 -16.55 -44.69 9.20
C LEU A 592 -17.12 -43.98 10.45
N SER A 593 -16.83 -44.55 11.63
CA SER A 593 -17.22 -43.95 12.90
C SER A 593 -16.42 -42.68 13.20
N LEU A 594 -16.93 -41.80 14.07
CA LEU A 594 -16.22 -40.57 14.47
C LEU A 594 -14.80 -40.84 14.99
N VAL A 595 -14.64 -41.92 15.77
CA VAL A 595 -13.33 -42.31 16.33
C VAL A 595 -12.36 -42.73 15.23
N ASP A 596 -12.82 -43.53 14.26
CA ASP A 596 -11.97 -43.99 13.16
C ASP A 596 -11.61 -42.86 12.21
N VAL A 597 -12.56 -41.96 11.92
CA VAL A 597 -12.31 -40.75 11.11
C VAL A 597 -11.30 -39.84 11.81
N ALA A 598 -11.44 -39.60 13.11
CA ALA A 598 -10.47 -38.81 13.89
C ALA A 598 -9.08 -39.47 13.90
N ALA A 599 -9.01 -40.80 14.02
CA ALA A 599 -7.75 -41.55 13.97
C ALA A 599 -7.07 -41.47 12.59
N GLU A 600 -7.84 -41.61 11.49
CA GLU A 600 -7.31 -41.45 10.13
C GLU A 600 -6.81 -40.02 9.88
N ALA A 601 -7.56 -39.00 10.31
CA ALA A 601 -7.19 -37.58 10.17
C ALA A 601 -5.93 -37.25 11.00
N LYS A 602 -5.87 -37.70 12.25
CA LYS A 602 -4.70 -37.52 13.11
C LYS A 602 -3.46 -38.16 12.47
N ARG A 603 -3.56 -39.41 12.02
CA ARG A 603 -2.48 -40.10 11.32
C ARG A 603 -2.05 -39.32 10.07
N ALA A 604 -2.97 -38.84 9.24
CA ALA A 604 -2.64 -38.04 8.07
C ALA A 604 -1.87 -36.76 8.45
N SER A 605 -2.27 -36.08 9.54
CA SER A 605 -1.59 -34.88 10.04
C SER A 605 -0.15 -35.13 10.50
N GLU A 606 0.14 -36.30 11.05
CA GLU A 606 1.48 -36.72 11.50
C GLU A 606 2.39 -37.15 10.33
N MET A 607 1.81 -37.40 9.15
CA MET A 607 2.51 -37.90 7.96
C MET A 607 2.84 -36.81 6.94
N VAL A 608 2.48 -35.54 7.21
CA VAL A 608 2.67 -34.41 6.30
C VAL A 608 3.56 -33.33 6.90
N GLY A 609 4.45 -32.82 6.05
CA GLY A 609 5.38 -31.74 6.40
C GLY A 609 5.42 -30.71 5.28
N THR A 610 5.40 -29.44 5.65
CA THR A 610 5.27 -28.30 4.75
C THR A 610 6.29 -27.24 5.08
N MET A 611 6.84 -26.58 4.07
CA MET A 611 7.61 -25.35 4.25
C MET A 611 7.32 -24.37 3.12
N GLY A 612 7.04 -23.12 3.49
CA GLY A 612 6.77 -22.01 2.58
C GLY A 612 8.01 -21.21 2.21
N VAL A 613 7.93 -20.48 1.10
CA VAL A 613 8.90 -19.49 0.64
C VAL A 613 8.13 -18.31 0.06
N ALA A 614 8.50 -17.09 0.44
CA ALA A 614 7.83 -15.87 0.00
C ALA A 614 8.84 -14.89 -0.65
N LEU A 615 8.42 -14.27 -1.75
CA LEU A 615 9.11 -13.18 -2.45
C LEU A 615 8.55 -11.81 -2.05
N SER A 616 7.28 -11.77 -1.64
CA SER A 616 6.63 -10.59 -1.09
C SER A 616 5.77 -11.00 0.11
N ILE A 617 5.36 -10.01 0.91
CA ILE A 617 4.35 -10.21 1.95
C ILE A 617 2.99 -9.84 1.36
N CYS A 618 1.93 -10.50 1.82
CA CYS A 618 0.57 -10.14 1.44
C CYS A 618 0.21 -8.72 1.88
N ALA A 619 -0.63 -8.07 1.09
CA ALA A 619 -1.23 -6.82 1.47
C ALA A 619 -2.62 -7.05 2.04
N LEU A 620 -2.89 -6.53 3.25
CA LEU A 620 -4.20 -6.63 3.87
C LEU A 620 -5.16 -5.57 3.29
N PRO A 621 -6.44 -5.89 3.02
CA PRO A 621 -7.45 -4.91 2.62
C PRO A 621 -7.49 -3.69 3.54
N GLY A 622 -7.46 -2.50 2.95
CA GLY A 622 -7.47 -1.24 3.68
C GLY A 622 -6.16 -0.88 4.40
N GLN A 623 -5.12 -1.71 4.32
CA GLN A 623 -3.82 -1.45 4.93
C GLN A 623 -2.73 -1.13 3.89
N VAL A 624 -1.65 -0.52 4.38
CA VAL A 624 -0.45 -0.28 3.57
C VAL A 624 0.36 -1.58 3.48
N PRO A 625 0.77 -2.04 2.29
CA PRO A 625 1.59 -3.23 2.13
C PRO A 625 2.88 -3.13 2.94
N SER A 626 3.25 -4.23 3.62
CA SER A 626 4.54 -4.31 4.32
C SER A 626 5.66 -4.57 3.32
N ASP A 627 6.75 -3.80 3.41
CA ASP A 627 7.96 -4.02 2.62
C ASP A 627 9.09 -4.62 3.49
N ARG A 628 8.75 -5.45 4.48
CA ARG A 628 9.74 -6.02 5.41
C ARG A 628 10.81 -6.88 4.71
N LEU A 629 10.54 -7.41 3.51
CA LEU A 629 11.53 -8.19 2.74
C LEU A 629 12.51 -7.30 1.98
N GLY A 630 12.05 -6.17 1.44
CA GLY A 630 12.87 -5.34 0.55
C GLY A 630 13.15 -5.98 -0.82
N PRO A 631 13.75 -5.20 -1.75
CA PRO A 631 13.99 -5.66 -3.10
C PRO A 631 15.06 -6.77 -3.16
N GLY A 632 14.82 -7.78 -4.00
CA GLY A 632 15.79 -8.86 -4.25
C GLY A 632 15.97 -9.86 -3.10
N LYS A 633 15.11 -9.82 -2.08
CA LYS A 633 15.09 -10.78 -0.98
C LYS A 633 13.97 -11.80 -1.14
N MET A 634 14.12 -12.91 -0.43
CA MET A 634 13.08 -13.91 -0.22
C MET A 634 13.11 -14.35 1.25
N GLU A 635 12.00 -14.86 1.76
CA GLU A 635 11.90 -15.39 3.11
C GLU A 635 11.52 -16.86 3.08
N LEU A 636 12.36 -17.67 3.71
CA LEU A 636 12.17 -19.11 3.85
C LEU A 636 11.43 -19.39 5.15
N GLY A 637 10.37 -20.19 5.05
CA GLY A 637 9.60 -20.65 6.19
C GLY A 637 8.58 -19.65 6.74
N LEU A 638 8.15 -18.67 5.93
CA LEU A 638 7.11 -17.72 6.33
C LEU A 638 5.75 -18.41 6.53
N GLY A 639 4.97 -17.92 7.49
CA GLY A 639 3.63 -18.41 7.82
C GLY A 639 2.53 -17.83 6.93
N LEU A 640 1.34 -18.42 6.96
CA LEU A 640 0.23 -18.04 6.08
C LEU A 640 -0.44 -16.70 6.42
N HIS A 641 -0.16 -16.08 7.57
CA HIS A 641 -0.66 -14.74 7.91
C HIS A 641 0.42 -13.65 7.76
N GLY A 642 1.51 -13.96 7.04
CA GLY A 642 2.65 -13.05 6.87
C GLY A 642 3.62 -13.03 8.06
N GLU A 643 3.51 -13.98 9.00
CA GLU A 643 4.40 -14.05 10.14
C GLU A 643 5.84 -14.37 9.71
N PRO A 644 6.86 -13.77 10.37
CA PRO A 644 8.26 -14.00 10.02
C PRO A 644 8.62 -15.49 9.89
N GLY A 645 9.44 -15.76 8.87
CA GLY A 645 9.95 -17.08 8.58
C GLY A 645 11.17 -17.45 9.40
N ALA A 646 11.83 -18.54 8.98
CA ALA A 646 13.07 -18.99 9.58
C ALA A 646 14.25 -18.08 9.22
N VAL A 647 14.28 -17.60 7.97
CA VAL A 647 15.40 -16.79 7.46
C VAL A 647 14.97 -15.92 6.28
N VAL A 648 15.46 -14.68 6.26
CA VAL A 648 15.44 -13.81 5.08
C VAL A 648 16.78 -13.95 4.36
N ALA A 649 16.74 -14.26 3.07
CA ALA A 649 17.93 -14.51 2.24
C ALA A 649 17.84 -13.73 0.92
N ASP A 650 18.96 -13.59 0.22
CA ASP A 650 18.97 -13.09 -1.15
C ASP A 650 18.19 -14.04 -2.06
N LEU A 651 17.48 -13.48 -3.05
CA LEU A 651 16.76 -14.27 -4.05
C LEU A 651 17.69 -15.29 -4.70
N GLN A 652 17.29 -16.57 -4.66
CA GLN A 652 18.06 -17.67 -5.23
C GLN A 652 17.36 -18.30 -6.44
N PRO A 653 18.10 -18.96 -7.34
CA PRO A 653 17.51 -19.82 -8.36
C PRO A 653 16.58 -20.87 -7.73
N VAL A 654 15.43 -21.10 -8.34
CA VAL A 654 14.40 -22.04 -7.84
C VAL A 654 14.92 -23.45 -7.54
N ASP A 655 15.93 -23.93 -8.26
CA ASP A 655 16.55 -25.24 -8.01
C ASP A 655 17.20 -25.32 -6.62
N VAL A 656 17.86 -24.23 -6.19
CA VAL A 656 18.48 -24.09 -4.87
C VAL A 656 17.41 -24.00 -3.79
N VAL A 657 16.37 -23.18 -4.03
CA VAL A 657 15.24 -22.99 -3.10
C VAL A 657 14.54 -24.32 -2.83
N VAL A 658 14.17 -25.04 -3.89
CA VAL A 658 13.50 -26.34 -3.78
C VAL A 658 14.38 -27.36 -3.06
N SER A 659 15.68 -27.40 -3.34
CA SER A 659 16.63 -28.29 -2.64
C SER A 659 16.66 -28.01 -1.13
N HIS A 660 16.69 -26.74 -0.74
CA HIS A 660 16.68 -26.33 0.66
C HIS A 660 15.38 -26.73 1.36
N VAL A 661 14.23 -26.42 0.74
CA VAL A 661 12.89 -26.74 1.27
C VAL A 661 12.74 -28.26 1.48
N LEU A 662 13.12 -29.07 0.49
CA LEU A 662 13.05 -30.53 0.61
C LEU A 662 13.98 -31.07 1.70
N LYS A 663 15.21 -30.55 1.79
CA LYS A 663 16.16 -30.95 2.84
C LYS A 663 15.60 -30.65 4.23
N GLN A 664 14.94 -29.52 4.42
CA GLN A 664 14.36 -29.14 5.71
C GLN A 664 13.18 -30.03 6.09
N ILE A 665 12.24 -30.29 5.15
CA ILE A 665 11.09 -31.17 5.40
C ILE A 665 11.54 -32.61 5.71
N LEU A 666 12.54 -33.10 4.98
CA LEU A 666 13.04 -34.48 5.08
C LEU A 666 14.23 -34.62 6.04
N SER A 667 14.49 -33.62 6.90
CA SER A 667 15.65 -33.64 7.77
C SER A 667 15.55 -34.77 8.80
N PRO A 668 16.53 -35.69 8.88
CA PRO A 668 16.57 -36.73 9.90
C PRO A 668 16.86 -36.15 11.30
N GLU A 669 17.39 -34.92 11.39
CA GLU A 669 17.70 -34.24 12.65
C GLU A 669 16.41 -33.76 13.34
N THR A 670 15.47 -33.19 12.56
CA THR A 670 14.17 -32.76 13.10
C THR A 670 13.17 -33.90 13.15
N ASN A 671 13.24 -34.83 12.20
CA ASN A 671 12.34 -35.98 12.06
C ASN A 671 10.85 -35.60 12.17
N TYR A 672 10.47 -34.46 11.59
CA TYR A 672 9.10 -33.95 11.64
C TYR A 672 8.08 -34.80 10.91
N VAL A 673 8.53 -35.59 9.93
CA VAL A 673 7.74 -36.55 9.19
C VAL A 673 8.51 -37.87 9.06
N PRO A 674 7.85 -39.03 9.23
CA PRO A 674 8.53 -40.34 9.24
C PRO A 674 8.81 -40.85 7.81
N ILE A 675 9.49 -40.05 7.00
CA ILE A 675 9.82 -40.32 5.60
C ILE A 675 11.29 -40.74 5.50
N THR A 676 11.53 -41.90 4.90
CA THR A 676 12.87 -42.43 4.61
C THR A 676 12.94 -42.88 3.15
N ARG A 677 14.16 -43.09 2.64
CA ARG A 677 14.39 -43.60 1.29
C ARG A 677 13.55 -44.86 1.03
N GLY A 678 12.95 -44.95 -0.16
CA GLY A 678 12.03 -46.03 -0.54
C GLY A 678 10.57 -45.79 -0.13
N CYS A 679 10.28 -44.77 0.68
CA CYS A 679 8.90 -44.38 0.95
C CYS A 679 8.19 -43.85 -0.31
N ARG A 680 6.87 -44.08 -0.32
CA ARG A 680 5.93 -43.50 -1.26
C ARG A 680 5.42 -42.18 -0.72
N VAL A 681 5.34 -41.16 -1.57
CA VAL A 681 4.96 -39.80 -1.16
C VAL A 681 4.00 -39.13 -2.14
N VAL A 682 3.20 -38.21 -1.59
CA VAL A 682 2.39 -37.24 -2.31
C VAL A 682 3.09 -35.88 -2.21
N LEU A 683 3.23 -35.20 -3.34
CA LEU A 683 3.78 -33.85 -3.43
C LEU A 683 2.66 -32.84 -3.68
N LEU A 684 2.60 -31.79 -2.87
CA LEU A 684 1.76 -30.62 -3.08
C LEU A 684 2.67 -29.39 -3.24
N VAL A 685 2.59 -28.74 -4.40
CA VAL A 685 3.22 -27.43 -4.67
C VAL A 685 2.11 -26.38 -4.66
N ASN A 686 2.05 -25.61 -3.57
CA ASN A 686 0.97 -24.67 -3.29
C ASN A 686 1.43 -23.23 -3.54
N GLY A 687 0.72 -22.46 -4.36
CA GLY A 687 0.92 -21.02 -4.51
C GLY A 687 0.29 -20.25 -3.36
N LEU A 688 0.97 -19.18 -2.91
CA LEU A 688 0.50 -18.32 -1.81
C LEU A 688 -0.39 -17.16 -2.27
N GLY A 689 -0.76 -17.11 -3.55
CA GLY A 689 -1.70 -16.14 -4.12
C GLY A 689 -1.14 -15.39 -5.32
N GLY A 690 -0.03 -14.68 -5.13
CA GLY A 690 0.58 -13.81 -6.14
C GLY A 690 1.54 -14.50 -7.11
N THR A 691 1.79 -15.81 -6.98
CA THR A 691 2.74 -16.54 -7.84
C THR A 691 2.05 -17.14 -9.07
N PRO A 692 2.52 -16.81 -10.30
CA PRO A 692 2.00 -17.39 -11.52
C PRO A 692 2.14 -18.91 -11.58
N LEU A 693 1.16 -19.58 -12.22
CA LEU A 693 1.19 -21.04 -12.41
C LEU A 693 2.47 -21.54 -13.12
N MET A 694 3.03 -20.74 -14.04
CA MET A 694 4.29 -21.04 -14.70
C MET A 694 5.42 -21.28 -13.69
N GLU A 695 5.54 -20.42 -12.68
CA GLU A 695 6.58 -20.54 -11.64
C GLU A 695 6.35 -21.76 -10.74
N LEU A 696 5.08 -22.03 -10.38
CA LEU A 696 4.72 -23.23 -9.62
C LEU A 696 5.06 -24.52 -10.39
N MET A 697 4.83 -24.54 -11.70
CA MET A 697 5.18 -25.67 -12.57
C MET A 697 6.70 -25.84 -12.70
N ILE A 698 7.46 -24.75 -12.71
CA ILE A 698 8.93 -24.80 -12.65
C ILE A 698 9.37 -25.41 -11.31
N ALA A 699 8.80 -24.98 -10.18
CA ALA A 699 9.12 -25.54 -8.87
C ALA A 699 8.78 -27.04 -8.78
N ALA A 700 7.61 -27.46 -9.29
CA ALA A 700 7.23 -28.86 -9.38
C ALA A 700 8.20 -29.68 -10.27
N GLY A 701 8.59 -29.10 -11.41
CA GLY A 701 9.58 -29.68 -12.34
C GLY A 701 10.98 -29.83 -11.74
N LYS A 702 11.31 -29.11 -10.66
CA LYS A 702 12.53 -29.32 -9.85
C LYS A 702 12.31 -30.29 -8.69
N ALA A 703 11.18 -30.20 -8.01
CA ALA A 703 10.90 -31.01 -6.82
C ALA A 703 10.77 -32.50 -7.14
N VAL A 704 10.05 -32.86 -8.21
CA VAL A 704 9.80 -34.27 -8.57
C VAL A 704 11.11 -35.04 -8.84
N PRO A 705 12.02 -34.59 -9.72
CA PRO A 705 13.28 -35.29 -9.95
C PRO A 705 14.16 -35.35 -8.70
N LYS A 706 14.20 -34.30 -7.87
CA LYS A 706 15.00 -34.28 -6.63
C LYS A 706 14.51 -35.31 -5.61
N LEU A 707 13.19 -35.39 -5.41
CA LEU A 707 12.58 -36.42 -4.56
C LEU A 707 12.93 -37.83 -5.05
N GLN A 708 12.86 -38.08 -6.36
CA GLN A 708 13.10 -39.40 -6.95
C GLN A 708 14.58 -39.79 -6.97
N LEU A 709 15.46 -38.90 -7.45
CA LEU A 709 16.86 -39.21 -7.72
C LEU A 709 17.75 -38.99 -6.49
N GLU A 710 17.58 -37.86 -5.79
CA GLU A 710 18.44 -37.48 -4.66
C GLU A 710 17.95 -38.16 -3.38
N HIS A 711 16.66 -38.06 -3.07
CA HIS A 711 16.07 -38.63 -1.84
C HIS A 711 15.59 -40.09 -1.98
N GLY A 712 15.49 -40.63 -3.21
CA GLY A 712 15.09 -42.01 -3.47
C GLY A 712 13.65 -42.31 -3.05
N LEU A 713 12.74 -41.35 -3.26
CA LEU A 713 11.32 -41.45 -2.92
C LEU A 713 10.45 -41.68 -4.16
N ALA A 714 9.41 -42.49 -4.04
CA ALA A 714 8.43 -42.70 -5.10
C ALA A 714 7.33 -41.63 -5.01
N VAL A 715 7.26 -40.72 -5.98
CA VAL A 715 6.25 -39.64 -6.01
C VAL A 715 5.00 -40.11 -6.76
N ASP A 716 3.98 -40.56 -6.04
CA ASP A 716 2.77 -41.17 -6.61
C ASP A 716 1.75 -40.15 -7.12
N ARG A 717 1.65 -39.00 -6.45
CA ARG A 717 0.72 -37.91 -6.79
C ARG A 717 1.45 -36.58 -6.71
N VAL A 718 1.11 -35.67 -7.61
CA VAL A 718 1.61 -34.29 -7.63
C VAL A 718 0.41 -33.38 -7.83
N TYR A 719 0.22 -32.48 -6.90
CA TYR A 719 -0.77 -31.40 -6.98
C TYR A 719 -0.02 -30.08 -7.10
N THR A 720 -0.42 -29.23 -8.04
CA THR A 720 0.23 -27.93 -8.28
C THR A 720 -0.81 -26.89 -8.60
N GLY A 721 -0.82 -25.78 -7.85
CA GLY A 721 -1.85 -24.76 -7.92
C GLY A 721 -1.94 -23.95 -6.63
N SER A 722 -2.98 -23.14 -6.47
CA SER A 722 -3.23 -22.36 -5.25
C SER A 722 -4.31 -23.04 -4.42
N PHE A 723 -3.93 -23.58 -3.26
CA PHE A 723 -4.79 -24.41 -2.43
C PHE A 723 -5.08 -23.79 -1.05
N ILE A 724 -4.04 -23.28 -0.39
CA ILE A 724 -4.14 -22.43 0.80
C ILE A 724 -3.27 -21.20 0.51
N THR A 725 -3.91 -20.08 0.22
CA THR A 725 -3.22 -18.84 -0.13
C THR A 725 -2.91 -17.99 1.10
N SER A 726 -2.27 -16.86 0.88
CA SER A 726 -2.16 -15.74 1.81
C SER A 726 -2.45 -14.48 0.98
N ILE A 727 -3.70 -14.30 0.58
CA ILE A 727 -4.18 -13.19 -0.25
C ILE A 727 -3.40 -13.08 -1.57
N ASP A 728 -2.51 -12.08 -1.70
CA ASP A 728 -1.71 -11.74 -2.88
C ASP A 728 -0.21 -11.95 -2.66
N MET A 729 0.15 -12.72 -1.64
CA MET A 729 1.55 -13.07 -1.36
C MET A 729 2.18 -13.79 -2.55
N ALA A 730 3.25 -13.22 -3.11
CA ALA A 730 4.07 -13.92 -4.09
C ALA A 730 4.96 -14.90 -3.34
N GLY A 731 4.75 -16.19 -3.55
CA GLY A 731 5.48 -17.28 -2.92
C GLY A 731 4.84 -18.62 -3.19
N PHE A 732 5.51 -19.69 -2.76
CA PHE A 732 4.98 -21.05 -2.82
C PHE A 732 5.36 -21.83 -1.56
N SER A 733 4.60 -22.88 -1.26
CA SER A 733 4.98 -23.89 -0.27
C SER A 733 5.02 -25.27 -0.91
N ILE A 734 5.88 -26.12 -0.35
CA ILE A 734 5.95 -27.54 -0.70
C ILE A 734 5.47 -28.33 0.51
N SER A 735 4.49 -29.20 0.31
CA SER A 735 4.09 -30.22 1.28
C SER A 735 4.45 -31.60 0.75
N ILE A 736 5.06 -32.42 1.61
CA ILE A 736 5.33 -33.82 1.35
C ILE A 736 4.53 -34.64 2.37
N MET A 737 3.65 -35.50 1.88
CA MET A 737 2.90 -36.45 2.69
C MET A 737 3.39 -37.87 2.41
N LYS A 738 3.76 -38.61 3.46
CA LYS A 738 4.00 -40.05 3.34
C LYS A 738 2.69 -40.74 2.97
N ALA A 739 2.72 -41.57 1.95
CA ALA A 739 1.55 -42.24 1.43
C ALA A 739 1.66 -43.76 1.55
N ASP A 740 0.53 -44.38 1.86
CA ASP A 740 0.27 -45.80 1.72
C ASP A 740 -0.98 -46.00 0.85
N ALA A 741 -1.37 -47.26 0.61
CA ALA A 741 -2.55 -47.55 -0.21
C ALA A 741 -3.84 -46.91 0.34
N SER A 742 -3.98 -46.79 1.66
CA SER A 742 -5.15 -46.17 2.29
C SER A 742 -5.21 -44.67 2.03
N ILE A 743 -4.10 -43.95 2.23
CA ILE A 743 -4.03 -42.51 1.97
C ILE A 743 -4.26 -42.23 0.49
N LEU A 744 -3.62 -42.97 -0.41
CA LEU A 744 -3.81 -42.80 -1.85
C LEU A 744 -5.28 -43.01 -2.25
N GLN A 745 -5.91 -44.09 -1.77
CA GLN A 745 -7.32 -44.34 -2.03
C GLN A 745 -8.23 -43.21 -1.51
N ARG A 746 -7.93 -42.64 -0.34
CA ARG A 746 -8.69 -41.50 0.21
C ARG A 746 -8.49 -40.22 -0.61
N LEU A 747 -7.28 -39.95 -1.07
CA LEU A 747 -6.97 -38.79 -1.92
C LEU A 747 -7.64 -38.90 -3.30
N ASP A 748 -7.70 -40.12 -3.86
CA ASP A 748 -8.30 -40.40 -5.16
C ASP A 748 -9.84 -40.55 -5.10
N ALA A 749 -10.43 -40.71 -3.90
CA ALA A 749 -11.87 -40.83 -3.75
C ALA A 749 -12.59 -39.57 -4.28
N ALA A 750 -13.73 -39.78 -4.95
CA ALA A 750 -14.51 -38.68 -5.53
C ALA A 750 -14.92 -37.63 -4.47
N THR A 751 -15.00 -36.37 -4.90
CA THR A 751 -15.50 -35.26 -4.08
C THR A 751 -16.26 -34.27 -4.96
N LYS A 752 -17.24 -33.58 -4.36
CA LYS A 752 -17.96 -32.46 -4.98
C LYS A 752 -17.45 -31.09 -4.51
N ALA A 753 -16.38 -31.06 -3.72
CA ALA A 753 -15.73 -29.84 -3.29
C ALA A 753 -15.18 -29.05 -4.50
N PRO A 754 -15.54 -27.77 -4.70
CA PRO A 754 -15.24 -27.06 -5.94
C PRO A 754 -13.76 -26.91 -6.29
N TYR A 755 -12.87 -26.87 -5.29
CA TYR A 755 -11.44 -26.56 -5.49
C TYR A 755 -10.50 -27.77 -5.25
N TRP A 756 -11.03 -28.98 -5.10
CA TRP A 756 -10.17 -30.17 -5.07
C TRP A 756 -9.79 -30.58 -6.51
N PRO A 757 -8.50 -30.62 -6.85
CA PRO A 757 -8.07 -31.04 -8.17
C PRO A 757 -8.33 -32.54 -8.33
N VAL A 758 -8.95 -32.93 -9.44
CA VAL A 758 -8.94 -34.34 -9.84
C VAL A 758 -7.49 -34.71 -10.13
N ALA A 759 -6.91 -35.59 -9.33
CA ALA A 759 -5.55 -36.06 -9.58
C ALA A 759 -5.50 -36.74 -10.95
N ALA A 760 -4.45 -36.48 -11.73
CA ALA A 760 -4.20 -37.23 -12.95
C ALA A 760 -3.83 -38.68 -12.57
N ASP A 761 -4.79 -39.59 -12.66
CA ASP A 761 -4.52 -41.03 -12.55
C ASP A 761 -3.65 -41.51 -13.74
N GLY A 762 -2.74 -42.45 -13.47
CA GLY A 762 -2.01 -43.20 -14.50
C GLY A 762 -0.48 -43.20 -14.42
N ASN A 763 0.14 -44.09 -15.21
CA ASN A 763 1.58 -44.11 -15.44
C ASN A 763 2.03 -42.84 -16.15
N ARG A 764 3.16 -42.23 -15.72
CA ARG A 764 3.74 -41.06 -16.39
C ARG A 764 4.56 -41.48 -17.62
N PRO A 765 4.10 -41.24 -18.86
CA PRO A 765 4.91 -41.49 -20.05
C PRO A 765 6.12 -40.51 -20.10
N PRO A 766 7.11 -40.74 -20.98
CA PRO A 766 8.26 -39.85 -21.13
C PRO A 766 7.82 -38.41 -21.43
N ALA A 767 8.35 -37.44 -20.68
CA ALA A 767 7.98 -36.03 -20.79
C ALA A 767 8.44 -35.34 -22.09
N LYS A 768 9.32 -35.98 -22.88
CA LYS A 768 9.86 -35.44 -24.14
C LYS A 768 9.83 -36.51 -25.22
N ILE A 769 9.33 -36.14 -26.39
CA ILE A 769 9.44 -36.91 -27.64
C ILE A 769 10.32 -36.12 -28.61
N PRO A 770 11.14 -36.79 -29.45
CA PRO A 770 11.97 -36.12 -30.44
C PRO A 770 11.10 -35.42 -31.50
N VAL A 771 11.55 -34.26 -31.98
CA VAL A 771 10.86 -33.52 -33.05
C VAL A 771 10.96 -34.34 -34.35
N PRO A 772 9.84 -34.56 -35.07
CA PRO A 772 9.88 -35.09 -36.42
C PRO A 772 10.59 -34.11 -37.35
N VAL A 773 11.83 -34.42 -37.74
CA VAL A 773 12.56 -33.62 -38.71
C VAL A 773 11.99 -33.96 -40.10
N PRO A 774 11.58 -32.99 -40.93
CA PRO A 774 11.27 -33.26 -42.34
C PRO A 774 12.46 -33.96 -43.00
N PRO A 775 12.28 -34.92 -43.92
CA PRO A 775 13.39 -35.46 -44.70
C PRO A 775 14.09 -34.28 -45.38
N SER A 776 15.31 -33.97 -44.93
CA SER A 776 15.99 -32.76 -45.36
C SER A 776 16.25 -32.83 -46.86
N LEU A 777 16.00 -31.72 -47.57
CA LEU A 777 16.51 -31.48 -48.93
C LEU A 777 18.06 -31.38 -48.97
N SER A 778 18.77 -31.72 -47.88
CA SER A 778 20.22 -31.72 -47.77
C SER A 778 20.88 -33.00 -48.29
N ALA A 779 20.13 -33.93 -48.90
CA ALA A 779 20.71 -34.99 -49.74
C ALA A 779 21.28 -34.46 -51.08
N LYS A 780 21.34 -33.13 -51.28
CA LYS A 780 22.13 -32.49 -52.34
C LYS A 780 23.21 -31.56 -51.77
N SER A 781 24.19 -32.12 -51.08
CA SER A 781 25.57 -32.21 -51.57
C SER A 781 26.53 -32.49 -50.41
N ASP A 782 27.01 -33.73 -50.31
CA ASP A 782 28.29 -34.07 -49.69
C ASP A 782 29.44 -33.51 -50.53
N LYS A 783 29.45 -32.19 -50.75
CA LYS A 783 30.71 -31.50 -51.03
C LYS A 783 31.33 -31.21 -49.68
N PRO A 784 32.60 -31.57 -49.43
CA PRO A 784 33.29 -31.09 -48.24
C PRO A 784 33.11 -29.58 -48.19
N ARG A 785 32.65 -29.05 -47.06
CA ARG A 785 32.67 -27.59 -46.79
C ARG A 785 34.07 -27.14 -47.19
N SER A 786 34.17 -26.45 -48.32
CA SER A 786 35.41 -25.85 -48.80
C SER A 786 35.99 -25.03 -47.66
N GLN A 787 37.31 -25.04 -47.50
CA GLN A 787 38.01 -24.24 -46.47
C GLN A 787 37.36 -22.86 -46.32
N PRO A 788 37.16 -22.35 -45.08
CA PRO A 788 36.60 -21.02 -44.87
C PRO A 788 37.35 -20.02 -45.74
N VAL A 789 36.68 -19.49 -46.76
CA VAL A 789 37.30 -18.46 -47.60
C VAL A 789 37.44 -17.24 -46.70
N PRO A 790 38.68 -16.76 -46.45
CA PRO A 790 38.88 -15.62 -45.57
C PRO A 790 38.13 -14.40 -46.12
N PRO A 791 37.56 -13.55 -45.25
CA PRO A 791 36.86 -12.36 -45.69
C PRO A 791 37.80 -11.47 -46.52
N ASN A 792 37.32 -11.01 -47.68
CA ASN A 792 37.98 -9.96 -48.44
C ASN A 792 37.93 -8.63 -47.66
N GLU A 793 38.62 -7.58 -48.14
CA GLU A 793 38.69 -6.29 -47.44
C GLU A 793 37.31 -5.72 -47.10
N HIS A 794 36.36 -5.76 -48.05
CA HIS A 794 34.97 -5.38 -47.82
C HIS A 794 34.26 -6.29 -46.82
N GLY A 795 34.54 -7.59 -46.82
CA GLY A 795 34.03 -8.58 -45.87
C GLY A 795 34.51 -8.35 -44.45
N GLN A 796 35.73 -7.83 -44.25
CA GLN A 796 36.23 -7.43 -42.94
C GLN A 796 35.49 -6.18 -42.41
N VAL A 797 35.22 -5.21 -43.28
CA VAL A 797 34.40 -4.05 -42.91
C VAL A 797 32.98 -4.48 -42.56
N LEU A 798 32.38 -5.38 -43.36
CA LEU A 798 31.04 -5.93 -43.12
C LEU A 798 30.97 -6.70 -41.78
N HIS A 799 31.99 -7.51 -41.48
CA HIS A 799 32.11 -8.21 -40.20
C HIS A 799 32.07 -7.26 -39.00
N GLU A 800 32.86 -6.18 -39.04
CA GLU A 800 32.87 -5.19 -37.97
C GLU A 800 31.57 -4.38 -37.90
N CYS A 801 30.91 -4.11 -39.04
CA CYS A 801 29.60 -3.47 -39.06
C CYS A 801 28.53 -4.34 -38.37
N ILE A 802 28.48 -5.64 -38.70
CA ILE A 802 27.51 -6.58 -38.08
C ILE A 802 27.75 -6.67 -36.57
N LYS A 803 29.02 -6.77 -36.14
CA LYS A 803 29.37 -6.80 -34.72
C LYS A 803 28.96 -5.51 -34.00
N ALA A 804 29.25 -4.34 -34.60
CA ALA A 804 28.88 -3.06 -34.02
C ALA A 804 27.35 -2.93 -33.89
N ALA A 805 26.61 -3.26 -34.95
CA ALA A 805 25.15 -3.26 -34.97
C ALA A 805 24.55 -4.18 -33.89
N ALA A 806 25.04 -5.43 -33.78
CA ALA A 806 24.54 -6.38 -32.79
C ALA A 806 24.88 -5.96 -31.34
N ASN A 807 26.09 -5.45 -31.11
CA ASN A 807 26.49 -4.96 -29.78
C ASN A 807 25.68 -3.74 -29.36
N GLU A 808 25.38 -2.82 -30.29
CA GLU A 808 24.53 -1.66 -30.01
C GLU A 808 23.13 -2.08 -29.54
N ILE A 809 22.52 -3.05 -30.23
CA ILE A 809 21.23 -3.62 -29.83
C ILE A 809 21.29 -4.31 -28.46
N ILE A 810 22.37 -5.03 -28.17
CA ILE A 810 22.58 -5.66 -26.87
C ILE A 810 22.62 -4.60 -25.76
N ASN A 811 23.30 -3.49 -25.99
CA ASN A 811 23.41 -2.38 -25.03
C ASN A 811 22.08 -1.65 -24.84
N LEU A 812 21.25 -1.56 -25.88
CA LEU A 812 19.95 -0.90 -25.85
C LEU A 812 18.82 -1.75 -25.27
N LYS A 813 19.06 -3.02 -24.92
CA LYS A 813 18.02 -3.97 -24.46
C LYS A 813 17.10 -3.37 -23.39
N ASP A 814 17.66 -2.81 -22.33
CA ASP A 814 16.86 -2.37 -21.18
C ASP A 814 16.09 -1.09 -21.50
N SER A 815 16.68 -0.14 -22.24
CA SER A 815 15.98 1.06 -22.73
C SER A 815 14.85 0.74 -23.70
N LEU A 816 15.06 -0.23 -24.60
CA LEU A 816 14.02 -0.68 -25.53
C LEU A 816 12.84 -1.33 -24.80
N ASN A 817 13.08 -2.17 -23.79
CA ASN A 817 12.02 -2.71 -22.95
C ASN A 817 11.32 -1.62 -22.14
N GLU A 818 12.06 -0.63 -21.63
CA GLU A 818 11.49 0.49 -20.87
C GLU A 818 10.54 1.32 -21.75
N TRP A 819 10.96 1.73 -22.95
CA TRP A 819 10.11 2.45 -23.88
C TRP A 819 8.91 1.61 -24.30
N ASP A 820 9.12 0.33 -24.63
CA ASP A 820 8.06 -0.58 -25.04
C ASP A 820 7.08 -0.91 -23.91
N SER A 821 7.50 -0.88 -22.64
CA SER A 821 6.58 -1.08 -21.51
C SER A 821 5.54 0.02 -21.37
N LYS A 822 5.81 1.21 -21.93
CA LYS A 822 4.88 2.35 -21.93
C LYS A 822 3.90 2.32 -23.11
N VAL A 823 4.33 1.80 -24.27
CA VAL A 823 3.56 1.89 -25.53
C VAL A 823 3.26 0.54 -26.19
N GLY A 824 3.63 -0.57 -25.55
CA GLY A 824 3.56 -1.95 -26.04
C GLY A 824 3.50 -2.95 -24.87
N ASP A 825 4.14 -4.12 -25.02
CA ASP A 825 4.18 -5.20 -24.01
C ASP A 825 5.51 -5.33 -23.27
N GLY A 826 6.46 -4.42 -23.51
CA GLY A 826 7.71 -4.32 -22.75
C GLY A 826 8.75 -5.40 -23.08
N ASP A 827 8.64 -6.03 -24.24
CA ASP A 827 9.49 -7.15 -24.65
C ASP A 827 10.37 -6.89 -25.88
N CYS A 828 10.20 -5.73 -26.54
CA CYS A 828 10.92 -5.38 -27.77
C CYS A 828 12.45 -5.52 -27.61
N GLY A 829 13.02 -4.97 -26.54
CA GLY A 829 14.45 -5.07 -26.25
C GLY A 829 14.93 -6.49 -26.00
N SER A 830 14.15 -7.28 -25.26
CA SER A 830 14.43 -8.70 -25.03
C SER A 830 14.41 -9.51 -26.33
N THR A 831 13.46 -9.23 -27.24
CA THR A 831 13.36 -9.87 -28.54
C THR A 831 14.53 -9.48 -29.45
N MET A 832 14.87 -8.20 -29.52
CA MET A 832 16.03 -7.71 -30.29
C MET A 832 17.36 -8.25 -29.75
N TYR A 833 17.51 -8.36 -28.43
CA TYR A 833 18.69 -8.95 -27.77
C TYR A 833 18.91 -10.40 -28.19
N ARG A 834 17.86 -11.25 -28.22
CA ARG A 834 17.98 -12.65 -28.66
C ARG A 834 18.46 -12.74 -30.10
N GLY A 835 17.91 -11.90 -30.98
CA GLY A 835 18.36 -11.81 -32.38
C GLY A 835 19.83 -11.40 -32.50
N ALA A 836 20.24 -10.33 -31.82
CA ALA A 836 21.61 -9.84 -31.84
C ALA A 836 22.61 -10.87 -31.29
N LYS A 837 22.28 -11.57 -30.19
CA LYS A 837 23.09 -12.67 -29.65
C LYS A 837 23.25 -13.82 -30.64
N ALA A 838 22.16 -14.27 -31.26
CA ALA A 838 22.22 -15.32 -32.25
C ALA A 838 23.07 -14.93 -33.47
N VAL A 839 23.02 -13.66 -33.90
CA VAL A 839 23.88 -13.15 -34.97
C VAL A 839 25.35 -13.18 -34.56
N LEU A 840 25.71 -12.71 -33.36
CA LEU A 840 27.10 -12.74 -32.87
C LEU A 840 27.63 -14.17 -32.68
N GLU A 841 26.79 -15.11 -32.25
CA GLU A 841 27.18 -16.51 -32.07
C GLU A 841 27.43 -17.21 -33.42
N ASN A 842 26.64 -16.87 -34.45
CA ASN A 842 26.69 -17.53 -35.75
C ASN A 842 27.58 -16.81 -36.77
N ILE A 843 28.03 -15.56 -36.51
CA ILE A 843 28.80 -14.76 -37.49
C ILE A 843 30.10 -15.44 -37.97
N LYS A 844 30.69 -16.30 -37.13
CA LYS A 844 31.87 -17.11 -37.45
C LYS A 844 31.64 -18.08 -38.62
N ASP A 845 30.38 -18.44 -38.88
CA ASP A 845 29.96 -19.36 -39.93
C ASP A 845 29.40 -18.62 -41.16
N TYR A 846 29.37 -17.28 -41.15
CA TYR A 846 28.80 -16.49 -42.25
C TYR A 846 29.77 -16.37 -43.42
N PRO A 847 29.27 -16.43 -44.68
CA PRO A 847 30.08 -16.27 -45.88
C PRO A 847 30.38 -14.78 -46.16
N LEU A 848 31.20 -14.15 -45.30
CA LEU A 848 31.48 -12.70 -45.30
C LEU A 848 32.10 -12.15 -46.60
N TYR A 849 32.56 -13.02 -47.51
CA TYR A 849 33.02 -12.65 -48.85
C TYR A 849 31.87 -12.41 -49.85
N ASP A 850 30.65 -12.88 -49.54
CA ASP A 850 29.42 -12.75 -50.33
C ASP A 850 28.36 -12.00 -49.52
N ALA A 851 28.08 -10.76 -49.91
CA ALA A 851 27.12 -9.89 -49.24
C ALA A 851 25.70 -10.47 -49.25
N ALA A 852 25.28 -11.11 -50.35
CA ALA A 852 23.93 -11.67 -50.45
C ALA A 852 23.78 -12.82 -49.46
N GLU A 853 24.68 -13.80 -49.52
CA GLU A 853 24.63 -14.97 -48.62
C GLU A 853 24.81 -14.56 -47.15
N THR A 854 25.65 -13.56 -46.86
CA THR A 854 25.77 -13.00 -45.50
C THR A 854 24.45 -12.44 -44.98
N VAL A 855 23.73 -11.65 -45.78
CA VAL A 855 22.41 -11.11 -45.40
C VAL A 855 21.37 -12.22 -45.21
N ASN A 856 21.42 -13.28 -46.01
CA ASN A 856 20.54 -14.44 -45.85
C ASN A 856 20.80 -15.20 -44.54
N GLU A 857 22.07 -15.36 -44.14
CA GLU A 857 22.44 -15.99 -42.86
C GLU A 857 22.05 -15.12 -41.65
N ILE A 858 22.19 -13.79 -41.76
CA ILE A 858 21.66 -12.86 -40.74
C ILE A 858 20.14 -13.08 -40.58
N GLY A 859 19.38 -13.06 -41.67
CA GLY A 859 17.93 -13.31 -41.64
C GLY A 859 17.56 -14.67 -41.03
N SER A 860 18.33 -15.71 -41.32
CA SER A 860 18.11 -17.07 -40.80
C SER A 860 18.43 -17.18 -39.31
N SER A 861 19.43 -16.44 -38.80
CA SER A 861 19.70 -16.35 -37.36
C SER A 861 18.60 -15.57 -36.63
N LEU A 862 18.16 -14.44 -37.19
CA LEU A 862 17.08 -13.63 -36.61
C LEU A 862 15.77 -14.43 -36.57
N GLY A 863 15.36 -15.07 -37.68
CA GLY A 863 14.10 -15.82 -37.75
C GLY A 863 14.01 -17.06 -36.86
N ARG A 864 15.15 -17.67 -36.48
CA ARG A 864 15.18 -18.79 -35.52
C ARG A 864 15.16 -18.33 -34.06
N ALA A 865 15.76 -17.18 -33.77
CA ALA A 865 15.98 -16.72 -32.39
C ALA A 865 14.96 -15.70 -31.90
N MET A 866 14.34 -14.95 -32.81
CA MET A 866 13.35 -13.92 -32.50
C MET A 866 11.93 -14.47 -32.72
N GLY A 867 11.09 -14.37 -31.69
CA GLY A 867 9.65 -14.60 -31.79
C GLY A 867 8.88 -13.35 -32.21
N GLY A 868 7.57 -13.50 -32.40
CA GLY A 868 6.65 -12.39 -32.61
C GLY A 868 6.84 -11.62 -33.93
N THR A 869 6.25 -10.44 -34.01
CA THR A 869 6.22 -9.59 -35.21
C THR A 869 7.62 -9.11 -35.62
N SER A 870 8.47 -8.76 -34.65
CA SER A 870 9.84 -8.29 -34.93
C SER A 870 10.68 -9.36 -35.63
N GLY A 871 10.59 -10.62 -35.20
CA GLY A 871 11.34 -11.72 -35.82
C GLY A 871 10.99 -11.92 -37.29
N ILE A 872 9.70 -11.91 -37.61
CA ILE A 872 9.27 -12.07 -39.01
C ILE A 872 9.57 -10.84 -39.87
N ILE A 873 9.45 -9.62 -39.33
CA ILE A 873 9.78 -8.38 -40.04
C ILE A 873 11.25 -8.36 -40.46
N TYR A 874 12.18 -8.62 -39.53
CA TYR A 874 13.60 -8.63 -39.87
C TYR A 874 13.98 -9.80 -40.79
N THR A 875 13.29 -10.94 -40.68
CA THR A 875 13.46 -12.05 -41.63
C THR A 875 13.03 -11.65 -43.05
N ILE A 876 11.86 -11.00 -43.19
CA ILE A 876 11.37 -10.46 -44.46
C ILE A 876 12.34 -9.42 -45.01
N PHE A 877 12.80 -8.51 -44.16
CA PHE A 877 13.77 -7.46 -44.50
C PHE A 877 15.06 -8.06 -45.08
N CYS A 878 15.65 -9.05 -44.41
CA CYS A 878 16.85 -9.73 -44.90
C CYS A 878 16.59 -10.56 -46.15
N LYS A 879 15.45 -11.26 -46.26
CA LYS A 879 15.15 -12.10 -47.42
C LYS A 879 14.91 -11.29 -48.69
N ALA A 880 14.29 -10.12 -48.54
CA ALA A 880 14.12 -9.15 -49.61
C ALA A 880 15.48 -8.61 -50.11
N ALA A 881 16.35 -8.17 -49.20
CA ALA A 881 17.71 -7.75 -49.54
C ALA A 881 18.52 -8.87 -50.18
N TYR A 882 18.45 -10.10 -49.65
CA TYR A 882 19.10 -11.27 -50.25
C TYR A 882 18.70 -11.46 -51.71
N THR A 883 17.39 -11.42 -51.98
CA THR A 883 16.87 -11.64 -53.34
C THR A 883 17.39 -10.57 -54.31
N GLN A 884 17.41 -9.30 -53.88
CA GLN A 884 17.95 -8.20 -54.67
C GLN A 884 19.46 -8.34 -54.91
N LEU A 885 20.23 -8.60 -53.85
CA LEU A 885 21.68 -8.72 -53.94
C LEU A 885 22.12 -9.96 -54.73
N LYS A 886 21.41 -11.07 -54.61
CA LYS A 886 21.72 -12.31 -55.33
C LYS A 886 21.52 -12.18 -56.84
N ALA A 887 20.60 -11.32 -57.27
CA ALA A 887 20.34 -11.04 -58.68
C ALA A 887 21.48 -10.24 -59.35
N ILE A 888 22.38 -9.63 -58.58
CA ILE A 888 23.46 -8.77 -59.05
C ILE A 888 24.75 -9.61 -59.19
N SER A 889 25.27 -9.77 -60.41
CA SER A 889 26.37 -10.71 -60.72
C SER A 889 27.78 -10.22 -60.35
N HIS A 890 28.54 -11.11 -59.71
CA HIS A 890 30.01 -11.34 -59.62
C HIS A 890 31.07 -10.22 -59.50
N SER A 891 30.80 -8.93 -59.68
CA SER A 891 31.84 -7.86 -59.61
C SER A 891 31.82 -7.01 -58.33
N GLY A 892 31.26 -7.54 -57.24
CA GLY A 892 31.09 -6.83 -55.97
C GLY A 892 29.87 -5.91 -55.94
N VAL A 893 29.38 -5.61 -54.73
CA VAL A 893 28.16 -4.79 -54.53
C VAL A 893 28.54 -3.32 -54.37
N THR A 894 28.00 -2.47 -55.24
CA THR A 894 28.22 -1.01 -55.19
C THR A 894 27.36 -0.34 -54.12
N PRO A 895 27.69 0.88 -53.66
CA PRO A 895 26.86 1.63 -52.72
C PRO A 895 25.42 1.86 -53.19
N LYS A 896 25.21 2.11 -54.50
CA LYS A 896 23.87 2.27 -55.08
C LYS A 896 23.05 0.98 -55.01
N GLN A 897 23.69 -0.16 -55.23
CA GLN A 897 23.04 -1.47 -55.12
C GLN A 897 22.69 -1.84 -53.67
N TRP A 898 23.47 -1.40 -52.68
CA TRP A 898 23.08 -1.50 -51.27
C TRP A 898 21.86 -0.62 -50.95
N ALA A 899 21.78 0.59 -51.51
CA ALA A 899 20.59 1.44 -51.37
C ALA A 899 19.36 0.83 -52.04
N GLU A 900 19.50 0.18 -53.20
CA GLU A 900 18.42 -0.57 -53.85
C GLU A 900 17.96 -1.77 -53.02
N ALA A 901 18.89 -2.54 -52.44
CA ALA A 901 18.56 -3.63 -51.53
C ALA A 901 17.77 -3.14 -50.30
N LEU A 902 18.20 -2.02 -49.70
CA LEU A 902 17.48 -1.38 -48.60
C LEU A 902 16.06 -0.94 -49.02
N ALA A 903 15.91 -0.38 -50.23
CA ALA A 903 14.61 0.02 -50.75
C ALA A 903 13.64 -1.16 -50.90
N VAL A 904 14.11 -2.29 -51.45
CA VAL A 904 13.30 -3.50 -51.61
C VAL A 904 12.95 -4.11 -50.24
N SER A 905 13.87 -4.06 -49.27
CA SER A 905 13.59 -4.50 -47.90
C SER A 905 12.54 -3.66 -47.19
N ILE A 906 12.63 -2.34 -47.28
CA ILE A 906 11.63 -1.40 -46.73
C ILE A 906 10.27 -1.64 -47.38
N ALA A 907 10.23 -1.77 -48.71
CA ALA A 907 8.99 -2.05 -49.44
C ALA A 907 8.37 -3.40 -49.04
N ALA A 908 9.18 -4.45 -48.86
CA ALA A 908 8.70 -5.76 -48.42
C ALA A 908 8.12 -5.71 -47.00
N VAL A 909 8.81 -5.03 -46.07
CA VAL A 909 8.31 -4.84 -44.71
C VAL A 909 7.01 -4.03 -44.71
N GLY A 910 6.93 -2.94 -45.47
CA GLY A 910 5.70 -2.15 -45.59
C GLY A 910 4.54 -2.96 -46.18
N LYS A 911 4.80 -3.75 -47.24
CA LYS A 911 3.79 -4.59 -47.90
C LYS A 911 3.21 -5.67 -46.97
N TYR A 912 4.07 -6.43 -46.30
CA TYR A 912 3.62 -7.57 -45.48
C TYR A 912 3.25 -7.16 -44.05
N GLY A 913 3.84 -6.09 -43.53
CA GLY A 913 3.54 -5.53 -42.21
C GLY A 913 2.37 -4.54 -42.20
N GLY A 914 1.94 -4.04 -43.37
CA GLY A 914 0.83 -3.09 -43.49
C GLY A 914 1.14 -1.68 -42.95
N ALA A 915 2.42 -1.36 -42.74
CA ALA A 915 2.85 -0.08 -42.18
C ALA A 915 3.52 0.82 -43.23
N GLY A 916 3.43 2.14 -43.03
CA GLY A 916 4.09 3.15 -43.85
C GLY A 916 4.75 4.24 -43.02
N ALA A 917 5.22 5.30 -43.67
CA ALA A 917 5.72 6.49 -42.98
C ALA A 917 4.59 7.16 -42.17
N GLY A 918 4.92 7.60 -40.96
CA GLY A 918 4.00 8.19 -39.98
C GLY A 918 3.26 7.18 -39.10
N TYR A 919 3.54 5.87 -39.22
CA TYR A 919 2.74 4.83 -38.54
C TYR A 919 3.27 4.47 -37.14
N ARG A 920 4.41 5.06 -36.74
CA ARG A 920 5.18 4.76 -35.52
C ARG A 920 5.73 3.33 -35.51
N THR A 921 6.62 3.05 -36.44
CA THR A 921 7.29 1.76 -36.57
C THR A 921 8.74 1.94 -36.99
N LEU A 922 9.50 0.84 -37.12
CA LEU A 922 10.85 0.87 -37.70
C LEU A 922 10.95 1.57 -39.06
N LEU A 923 9.86 1.65 -39.82
CA LEU A 923 9.84 2.32 -41.12
C LEU A 923 10.01 3.83 -40.99
N ASP A 924 9.66 4.43 -39.85
CA ASP A 924 9.86 5.85 -39.59
C ASP A 924 11.33 6.22 -39.39
N ALA A 925 12.19 5.23 -39.09
CA ALA A 925 13.64 5.39 -39.15
C ALA A 925 14.17 5.09 -40.56
N LEU A 926 13.75 3.96 -41.15
CA LEU A 926 14.38 3.45 -42.37
C LEU A 926 13.97 4.20 -43.64
N ILE A 927 12.76 4.74 -43.74
CA ILE A 927 12.31 5.50 -44.91
C ILE A 927 13.08 6.82 -45.05
N PRO A 928 13.22 7.67 -44.01
CA PRO A 928 14.07 8.86 -44.08
C PRO A 928 15.53 8.53 -44.39
N ALA A 929 16.06 7.45 -43.80
CA ALA A 929 17.42 6.99 -44.07
C ALA A 929 17.63 6.66 -45.55
N LEU A 930 16.72 5.88 -46.15
CA LEU A 930 16.78 5.53 -47.56
C LEU A 930 16.74 6.77 -48.46
N SER A 931 15.82 7.72 -48.17
CA SER A 931 15.66 8.95 -48.95
C SER A 931 16.97 9.74 -49.02
N VAL A 932 17.60 9.99 -47.87
CA VAL A 932 18.87 10.72 -47.80
C VAL A 932 20.00 9.93 -48.46
N LEU A 933 20.06 8.61 -48.25
CA LEU A 933 21.10 7.78 -48.86
C LEU A 933 21.05 7.85 -50.39
N GLN A 934 19.86 7.72 -50.98
CA GLN A 934 19.68 7.78 -52.42
C GLN A 934 19.98 9.17 -52.99
N GLU A 935 19.49 10.23 -52.34
CA GLU A 935 19.75 11.63 -52.74
C GLU A 935 21.25 11.92 -52.81
N ARG A 936 21.99 11.58 -51.75
CA ARG A 936 23.43 11.85 -51.63
C ARG A 936 24.25 11.02 -52.62
N LEU A 937 23.96 9.72 -52.75
CA LEU A 937 24.65 8.85 -53.73
C LEU A 937 24.36 9.24 -55.19
N ASN A 938 23.18 9.78 -55.48
CA ASN A 938 22.85 10.28 -56.82
C ASN A 938 23.52 11.63 -57.12
N SER A 939 23.79 12.43 -56.10
CA SER A 939 24.53 13.69 -56.20
C SER A 939 26.05 13.50 -56.36
N GLY A 940 26.54 12.26 -56.20
CA GLY A 940 27.96 11.93 -56.32
C GLY A 940 28.76 12.13 -55.04
N ASP A 941 28.10 12.27 -53.88
CA ASP A 941 28.76 12.39 -52.59
C ASP A 941 29.55 11.12 -52.24
N ASP A 942 30.58 11.27 -51.41
CA ASP A 942 31.35 10.14 -50.88
C ASP A 942 30.42 9.12 -50.18
N PRO A 943 30.47 7.82 -50.54
CA PRO A 943 29.56 6.82 -49.98
C PRO A 943 29.60 6.70 -48.45
N SER A 944 30.78 6.90 -47.84
CA SER A 944 30.91 6.84 -46.37
C SER A 944 30.23 8.03 -45.68
N ILE A 945 30.29 9.21 -46.30
CA ILE A 945 29.57 10.42 -45.84
C ILE A 945 28.06 10.27 -46.09
N ALA A 946 27.66 9.80 -47.27
CA ALA A 946 26.26 9.57 -47.60
C ALA A 946 25.60 8.59 -46.61
N PHE A 947 26.27 7.49 -46.26
CA PHE A 947 25.77 6.53 -45.29
C PHE A 947 25.68 7.13 -43.88
N LEU A 948 26.66 7.93 -43.45
CA LEU A 948 26.61 8.64 -42.17
C LEU A 948 25.41 9.60 -42.09
N LEU A 949 25.24 10.47 -43.08
CA LEU A 949 24.11 11.42 -43.14
C LEU A 949 22.76 10.69 -43.18
N SER A 950 22.68 9.56 -43.88
CA SER A 950 21.48 8.72 -43.87
C SER A 950 21.16 8.15 -42.49
N SER A 951 22.19 7.85 -41.69
CA SER A 951 21.99 7.35 -40.32
C SER A 951 21.52 8.45 -39.35
N GLU A 952 21.92 9.69 -39.59
CA GLU A 952 21.41 10.86 -38.85
C GLU A 952 19.93 11.09 -39.17
N ALA A 953 19.53 10.92 -40.44
CA ALA A 953 18.13 10.95 -40.84
C ALA A 953 17.32 9.81 -40.23
N ALA A 954 17.90 8.61 -40.09
CA ALA A 954 17.28 7.49 -39.40
C ALA A 954 16.97 7.81 -37.93
N LEU A 955 17.94 8.41 -37.23
CA LEU A 955 17.81 8.80 -35.83
C LEU A 955 16.75 9.91 -35.67
N ALA A 956 16.80 10.95 -36.50
CA ALA A 956 15.79 12.01 -36.48
C ALA A 956 14.38 11.48 -36.76
N GLY A 957 14.26 10.54 -37.71
CA GLY A 957 13.01 9.84 -38.00
C GLY A 957 12.50 9.06 -36.80
N ALA A 958 13.36 8.26 -36.15
CA ALA A 958 13.01 7.53 -34.94
C ALA A 958 12.58 8.44 -33.78
N GLU A 959 13.29 9.55 -33.54
CA GLU A 959 12.93 10.52 -32.50
C GLU A 959 11.60 11.22 -32.77
N SER A 960 11.33 11.53 -34.05
CA SER A 960 10.10 12.22 -34.47
C SER A 960 8.82 11.41 -34.20
N THR A 961 8.94 10.10 -33.99
CA THR A 961 7.79 9.23 -33.66
C THR A 961 7.05 9.68 -32.40
N LYS A 962 7.68 10.39 -31.46
CA LYS A 962 6.99 11.03 -30.32
C LYS A 962 5.84 11.96 -30.74
N ASN A 963 5.93 12.54 -31.93
CA ASN A 963 4.98 13.51 -32.46
C ASN A 963 3.94 12.88 -33.42
N MET A 964 3.95 11.55 -33.55
CA MET A 964 3.09 10.82 -34.47
C MET A 964 1.96 10.10 -33.72
N GLN A 965 0.85 9.85 -34.42
CA GLN A 965 -0.18 8.92 -33.96
C GLN A 965 0.15 7.50 -34.42
N ALA A 966 -0.02 6.52 -33.55
CA ALA A 966 0.24 5.12 -33.92
C ALA A 966 -0.85 4.61 -34.84
N GLN A 967 -0.46 4.03 -35.99
CA GLN A 967 -1.39 3.39 -36.93
C GLN A 967 -1.12 1.89 -37.12
N ALA A 968 -0.02 1.39 -36.57
CA ALA A 968 0.32 -0.03 -36.57
C ALA A 968 0.86 -0.47 -35.20
N GLY A 969 0.85 -1.79 -34.98
CA GLY A 969 1.36 -2.41 -33.75
C GLY A 969 0.51 -2.14 -32.50
N ARG A 970 1.03 -2.56 -31.34
CA ARG A 970 0.34 -2.42 -30.04
C ARG A 970 0.17 -0.97 -29.60
N SER A 971 1.00 -0.05 -30.10
CA SER A 971 0.89 1.37 -29.78
C SER A 971 -0.40 2.02 -30.28
N THR A 972 -1.14 1.37 -31.19
CA THR A 972 -2.47 1.83 -31.63
C THR A 972 -3.52 1.88 -30.51
N TYR A 973 -3.32 1.14 -29.42
CA TYR A 973 -4.25 1.10 -28.28
C TYR A 973 -3.97 2.16 -27.20
N VAL A 974 -2.94 2.99 -27.41
CA VAL A 974 -2.38 3.88 -26.39
C VAL A 974 -2.73 5.33 -26.69
N SER A 975 -3.01 6.13 -25.65
CA SER A 975 -3.40 7.54 -25.82
C SER A 975 -2.24 8.39 -26.34
N GLY A 976 -2.56 9.46 -27.08
CA GLY A 976 -1.55 10.38 -27.63
C GLY A 976 -0.60 11.01 -26.59
N GLU A 977 -1.07 11.20 -25.35
CA GLU A 977 -0.25 11.69 -24.24
C GLU A 977 0.83 10.69 -23.81
N ILE A 978 0.50 9.39 -23.77
CA ILE A 978 1.48 8.36 -23.45
C ILE A 978 2.43 8.17 -24.64
N LEU A 979 1.92 8.22 -25.87
CA LEU A 979 2.75 8.11 -27.08
C LEU A 979 3.82 9.23 -27.16
N SER A 980 3.51 10.45 -26.72
CA SER A 980 4.47 11.56 -26.76
C SER A 980 5.59 11.45 -25.70
N SER A 981 5.42 10.59 -24.69
CA SER A 981 6.41 10.40 -23.63
C SER A 981 7.67 9.66 -24.07
N VAL A 982 7.59 8.79 -25.10
CA VAL A 982 8.70 7.95 -25.57
C VAL A 982 8.68 7.74 -27.09
N PRO A 983 9.85 7.62 -27.73
CA PRO A 983 9.91 7.27 -29.14
C PRO A 983 9.49 5.81 -29.37
N ASP A 984 9.13 5.45 -30.60
CA ASP A 984 8.83 4.06 -30.97
C ASP A 984 10.07 3.17 -30.76
N PRO A 985 9.97 2.09 -29.95
CA PRO A 985 11.09 1.18 -29.71
C PRO A 985 11.62 0.52 -30.99
N GLY A 986 10.74 0.18 -31.93
CA GLY A 986 11.12 -0.42 -33.21
C GLY A 986 11.95 0.53 -34.08
N ALA A 987 11.54 1.80 -34.17
CA ALA A 987 12.26 2.86 -34.85
C ALA A 987 13.61 3.16 -34.21
N MET A 988 13.67 3.24 -32.87
CA MET A 988 14.93 3.45 -32.17
C MET A 988 15.90 2.28 -32.38
N ALA A 989 15.42 1.05 -32.27
CA ALA A 989 16.26 -0.12 -32.55
C ALA A 989 16.80 -0.09 -33.99
N ALA A 990 15.94 0.25 -34.96
CA ALA A 990 16.32 0.35 -36.36
C ALA A 990 17.37 1.43 -36.64
N ALA A 991 17.15 2.63 -36.12
CA ALA A 991 18.10 3.73 -36.24
C ALA A 991 19.45 3.39 -35.60
N SER A 992 19.45 2.75 -34.43
CA SER A 992 20.67 2.44 -33.69
C SER A 992 21.57 1.43 -34.37
N TRP A 993 21.05 0.28 -34.82
CA TRP A 993 21.88 -0.70 -35.53
C TRP A 993 22.40 -0.14 -36.86
N TYR A 994 21.57 0.66 -37.54
CA TYR A 994 21.92 1.28 -38.82
C TYR A 994 23.05 2.32 -38.65
N ARG A 995 22.95 3.15 -37.61
CA ARG A 995 23.97 4.14 -37.24
C ARG A 995 25.27 3.49 -36.78
N ALA A 996 25.20 2.42 -35.99
CA ALA A 996 26.39 1.69 -35.57
C ALA A 996 27.19 1.15 -36.77
N ALA A 997 26.51 0.59 -37.78
CA ALA A 997 27.14 0.18 -39.03
C ALA A 997 27.75 1.36 -39.81
N ALA A 998 27.02 2.48 -39.93
CA ALA A 998 27.49 3.67 -40.64
C ALA A 998 28.78 4.27 -40.03
N LEU A 999 28.86 4.31 -38.69
CA LEU A 999 30.05 4.80 -37.99
C LEU A 999 31.28 3.93 -38.26
N VAL A 1000 31.13 2.60 -38.33
CA VAL A 1000 32.23 1.68 -38.68
C VAL A 1000 32.73 1.93 -40.09
N VAL A 1001 31.82 2.05 -41.06
CA VAL A 1001 32.18 2.36 -42.46
C VAL A 1001 32.96 3.67 -42.52
N LYS A 1002 32.50 4.71 -41.79
CA LYS A 1002 33.19 6.00 -41.79
C LYS A 1002 34.59 5.96 -41.19
N GLN A 1003 34.79 5.17 -40.15
CA GLN A 1003 36.11 4.99 -39.52
C GLN A 1003 37.07 4.27 -40.46
N LYS A 1004 36.59 3.24 -41.17
CA LYS A 1004 37.39 2.43 -42.09
C LYS A 1004 37.70 3.12 -43.41
N SER A 1005 36.89 4.08 -43.87
CA SER A 1005 37.23 4.90 -45.04
C SER A 1005 38.30 5.97 -44.77
N LYS A 1006 38.75 6.17 -43.51
CA LYS A 1006 39.85 7.08 -43.15
C LYS A 1006 41.20 6.37 -42.98
N SER A 1007 41.19 5.04 -42.86
CA SER A 1007 42.37 4.17 -42.78
C SER A 1007 42.68 3.60 -44.16
#